data_AF-A0A6I7N684-F1
#
_entry.id   AF-A0A6I7N684-F1
#
_cell.length_a   1.000
_cell.length_b   1.000
_cell.length_c   1.000
_cell.angle_alpha   90.00
_cell.angle_beta   90.00
_cell.angle_gamma   90.00
#
_symmetry.space_group_name_H-M   'P 1'
#
loop_
_entity.id
_entity.type
_entity.pdbx_description
1 polymer ?
#
loop_
_entity_poly.entity_id
_entity_poly.type
_entity_poly.pdbx_seq_one_letter_code
_entity_poly.pdbx_strand_id
1 'polypeptide(L)'
;MKLNKDQLADARKIYDIYWHSYLHGNLDAYASTLDEDFEMIGTSESEVAHNKMEGIVFFKAQLEEVVGKADMRNRQISAKPVRDMVLINETCDIYVLGEPEWTFYSKVRLSTILHETDSGWKVIQQYGSLPAMRVQEGETIAIDKISRENIELRDAVKRRTAELENKNRELEIEAALERVRAKSMAMKTQSDLLGIIELFGEQLIAVGIKFALVAFMEGPITKTRDWDLWSYLPEVGTPTQKVLIPYIDHPYFLKTAKAVEEYQKTGEPIQVKIHTKEERHTFLPHFFKHSQILPDEVKEFLYANEGETIVDAFLGEITVSMTKHDTEPYTAEELAIFERFAKEFRQTYIRFLDIKKAEEQAREAQIEASLERVRAKAMSMQNSDELDEVLSVLCEQFDVLGILPMSTHMTVFNFDNNTFTFRETGKYGDRSFGEQTVDLDAMDTWKDTVDKWKADKATDVNKLHFPTDTLAQVWEVFHESFASMPEESRITPADYPDGIYHTAGKHPFGYIGMNQTRPASPEEEQIVIKFANEFGRAYQRFLDLQKAEDQAKEAQIEAALERVRAQTMAMHSSEDVGKCVVKMFAELTSLGVDEGTRFGIGILNHDNENNQLWTARKDGEEVNMHIGHLEMSWHPLLKSAREAWKAQVSFHKYILEGEDLINYYKMLNTAPDYKIQIPLEKLPKKEIQHCFIFEHGFFYAFTPHEFQPELIQITKRFSSLFEQTYRRYLDLVKAEDQAREAKIEAALEKVRSRSLAMHNSDELTEVVSVLFEKLKDLQVPFTAVGIATRIEGSKDLNAFVCGQNDEGLVITNYRLPYFDNILAKDFCNALEKQIDFFVGHYSKQEKDAFYEYLIENTAEFRHLPEDIKRMIFDSTSYTVTIIAVNNATFNINDFEGKVLADNEIEIIKRFARVFDQAYTRFLDLQKAEAQAREAQIEAALERVRS
;
A
#
# COMPACT_ATOMS: atom_id res chain seq x y z
N MET A 1 -78.89 12.42 -110.00
CA MET A 1 -77.74 12.58 -110.92
C MET A 1 -76.80 11.41 -110.63
N LYS A 2 -76.29 10.66 -111.63
CA LYS A 2 -75.33 9.57 -111.34
C LYS A 2 -73.96 10.19 -111.11
N LEU A 3 -73.40 10.03 -109.90
CA LEU A 3 -72.04 10.48 -109.58
C LEU A 3 -71.03 9.83 -110.55
N ASN A 4 -70.10 10.63 -111.07
CA ASN A 4 -69.07 10.14 -111.99
C ASN A 4 -67.87 9.52 -111.21
N LYS A 5 -66.92 8.91 -111.93
CA LYS A 5 -65.75 8.26 -111.29
C LYS A 5 -64.86 9.26 -110.53
N ASP A 6 -64.79 10.50 -111.00
CA ASP A 6 -63.96 11.55 -110.40
C ASP A 6 -64.57 12.00 -109.05
N GLN A 7 -65.90 12.17 -108.99
CA GLN A 7 -66.63 12.49 -107.76
C GLN A 7 -66.53 11.38 -106.70
N LEU A 8 -66.53 10.11 -107.11
CA LEU A 8 -66.28 8.98 -106.20
C LEU A 8 -64.84 8.99 -105.65
N ALA A 9 -63.87 9.39 -106.47
CA ALA A 9 -62.47 9.53 -106.05
C ALA A 9 -62.28 10.73 -105.11
N ASP A 10 -62.97 11.85 -105.37
CA ASP A 10 -62.94 13.05 -104.53
C ASP A 10 -63.59 12.79 -103.15
N ALA A 11 -64.74 12.13 -103.11
CA ALA A 11 -65.36 11.69 -101.85
C ALA A 11 -64.44 10.74 -101.07
N ARG A 12 -63.80 9.78 -101.77
CA ARG A 12 -62.84 8.87 -101.14
C ARG A 12 -61.63 9.62 -100.56
N LYS A 13 -61.15 10.67 -101.22
CA LYS A 13 -60.05 11.49 -100.71
C LYS A 13 -60.42 12.17 -99.40
N ILE A 14 -61.64 12.70 -99.26
CA ILE A 14 -62.10 13.28 -98.00
C ILE A 14 -62.21 12.23 -96.90
N TYR A 15 -62.68 11.02 -97.21
CA TYR A 15 -62.70 9.91 -96.25
C TYR A 15 -61.31 9.50 -95.75
N ASP A 16 -60.33 9.43 -96.65
CA ASP A 16 -58.96 9.12 -96.27
C ASP A 16 -58.37 10.24 -95.37
N ILE A 17 -58.70 11.51 -95.66
CA ILE A 17 -58.33 12.65 -94.79
C ILE A 17 -59.02 12.54 -93.43
N TYR A 18 -60.30 12.18 -93.37
CA TYR A 18 -61.05 12.00 -92.12
C TYR A 18 -60.35 11.00 -91.18
N TRP A 19 -60.07 9.77 -91.64
CA TRP A 19 -59.41 8.77 -90.78
C TRP A 19 -57.94 9.06 -90.54
N HIS A 20 -57.21 9.61 -91.51
CA HIS A 20 -55.81 9.99 -91.31
C HIS A 20 -55.68 11.11 -90.27
N SER A 21 -56.52 12.14 -90.35
CA SER A 21 -56.54 13.23 -89.38
C SER A 21 -56.98 12.75 -87.99
N TYR A 22 -57.93 11.80 -87.93
CA TYR A 22 -58.36 11.17 -86.68
C TYR A 22 -57.21 10.41 -85.99
N LEU A 23 -56.52 9.52 -86.70
CA LEU A 23 -55.44 8.71 -86.11
C LEU A 23 -54.17 9.52 -85.75
N HIS A 24 -53.93 10.65 -86.43
CA HIS A 24 -52.74 11.47 -86.23
C HIS A 24 -53.00 12.75 -85.42
N GLY A 25 -54.21 12.94 -84.89
CA GLY A 25 -54.53 14.04 -84.00
C GLY A 25 -54.64 15.42 -84.66
N ASN A 26 -54.93 15.50 -85.96
CA ASN A 26 -55.04 16.78 -86.67
C ASN A 26 -56.48 17.31 -86.63
N LEU A 27 -56.76 18.12 -85.61
CA LEU A 27 -58.09 18.68 -85.35
C LEU A 27 -58.66 19.51 -86.50
N ASP A 28 -57.86 20.43 -87.07
CA ASP A 28 -58.36 21.33 -88.11
C ASP A 28 -58.68 20.57 -89.38
N ALA A 29 -57.84 19.60 -89.76
CA ALA A 29 -58.10 18.72 -90.89
C ALA A 29 -59.34 17.85 -90.65
N TYR A 30 -59.46 17.24 -89.46
CA TYR A 30 -60.62 16.42 -89.10
C TYR A 30 -61.92 17.22 -89.15
N ALA A 31 -61.97 18.36 -88.45
CA ALA A 31 -63.12 19.25 -88.43
C ALA A 31 -63.51 19.76 -89.82
N SER A 32 -62.54 19.95 -90.71
CA SER A 32 -62.79 20.37 -92.10
C SER A 32 -63.52 19.31 -92.93
N THR A 33 -63.40 18.03 -92.58
CA THR A 33 -64.07 16.94 -93.31
C THR A 33 -65.51 16.71 -92.86
N LEU A 34 -65.92 17.23 -91.71
CA LEU A 34 -67.26 17.02 -91.15
C LEU A 34 -68.31 17.97 -91.73
N ASP A 35 -69.49 17.42 -91.99
CA ASP A 35 -70.71 18.19 -92.22
C ASP A 35 -71.21 18.82 -90.92
N GLU A 36 -72.02 19.87 -91.00
CA GLU A 36 -72.62 20.51 -89.80
C GLU A 36 -73.60 19.54 -89.10
N ASP A 37 -74.36 18.75 -89.87
CA ASP A 37 -75.33 17.76 -89.38
C ASP A 37 -74.70 16.35 -89.22
N PHE A 38 -73.41 16.30 -88.87
CA PHE A 38 -72.66 15.04 -88.74
C PHE A 38 -73.22 14.11 -87.65
N GLU A 39 -73.45 12.85 -87.99
CA GLU A 39 -73.91 11.78 -87.10
C GLU A 39 -72.86 10.67 -86.93
N MET A 40 -72.59 10.26 -85.70
CA MET A 40 -71.63 9.21 -85.39
C MET A 40 -72.18 8.23 -84.36
N ILE A 41 -71.99 6.94 -84.63
CA ILE A 41 -72.11 5.88 -83.64
C ILE A 41 -70.86 5.00 -83.77
N GLY A 42 -70.02 5.01 -82.74
CA GLY A 42 -68.79 4.24 -82.65
C GLY A 42 -69.00 2.88 -81.99
N THR A 43 -67.89 2.33 -81.50
CA THR A 43 -67.76 0.95 -81.01
C THR A 43 -68.08 0.76 -79.53
N SER A 44 -68.07 1.82 -78.72
CA SER A 44 -68.42 1.77 -77.29
C SER A 44 -69.75 2.49 -77.01
N GLU A 45 -70.34 2.24 -75.84
CA GLU A 45 -71.67 2.74 -75.48
C GLU A 45 -71.74 4.28 -75.47
N SER A 46 -70.61 4.96 -75.24
CA SER A 46 -70.52 6.42 -75.18
C SER A 46 -69.99 7.08 -76.47
N GLU A 47 -69.65 6.32 -77.51
CA GLU A 47 -69.15 6.87 -78.78
C GLU A 47 -70.30 7.35 -79.68
N VAL A 48 -70.96 8.44 -79.32
CA VAL A 48 -72.07 9.01 -80.11
C VAL A 48 -71.90 10.51 -80.29
N ALA A 49 -72.18 11.02 -81.50
CA ALA A 49 -72.22 12.46 -81.79
C ALA A 49 -73.34 12.75 -82.79
N HIS A 50 -74.11 13.81 -82.57
CA HIS A 50 -75.28 14.17 -83.38
C HIS A 50 -75.12 15.46 -84.20
N ASN A 51 -73.94 16.08 -84.11
CA ASN A 51 -73.56 17.23 -84.93
C ASN A 51 -72.03 17.36 -84.96
N LYS A 52 -71.55 18.26 -85.81
CA LYS A 52 -70.12 18.57 -85.95
C LYS A 52 -69.42 18.94 -84.66
N MET A 53 -70.05 19.77 -83.82
CA MET A 53 -69.47 20.25 -82.56
C MET A 53 -69.23 19.08 -81.61
N GLU A 54 -70.21 18.18 -81.48
CA GLU A 54 -70.08 16.95 -80.69
C GLU A 54 -69.01 16.01 -81.27
N GLY A 55 -68.95 15.86 -82.60
CA GLY A 55 -67.91 15.06 -83.25
C GLY A 55 -66.49 15.59 -82.98
N ILE A 56 -66.34 16.92 -82.93
CA ILE A 56 -65.08 17.60 -82.57
C ILE A 56 -64.74 17.38 -81.09
N VAL A 57 -65.72 17.50 -80.19
CA VAL A 57 -65.53 17.26 -78.75
C VAL A 57 -65.12 15.81 -78.49
N PHE A 58 -65.81 14.86 -79.12
CA PHE A 58 -65.50 13.44 -79.04
C PHE A 58 -64.07 13.17 -79.53
N PHE A 59 -63.72 13.66 -80.71
CA PHE A 59 -62.37 13.51 -81.24
C PHE A 59 -61.29 14.02 -80.28
N LYS A 60 -61.47 15.22 -79.69
CA LYS A 60 -60.53 15.77 -78.70
C LYS A 60 -60.35 14.86 -77.48
N ALA A 61 -61.44 14.25 -77.00
CA ALA A 61 -61.38 13.34 -75.86
C ALA A 61 -60.60 12.05 -76.16
N GLN A 62 -60.59 11.61 -77.42
CA GLN A 62 -59.93 10.37 -77.84
C GLN A 62 -58.44 10.53 -78.19
N LEU A 63 -57.92 11.76 -78.27
CA LEU A 63 -56.56 12.03 -78.73
C LEU A 63 -55.50 11.25 -77.94
N GLU A 64 -55.58 11.24 -76.61
CA GLU A 64 -54.58 10.57 -75.76
C GLU A 64 -54.63 9.04 -75.84
N GLU A 65 -55.77 8.46 -76.19
CA GLU A 65 -55.97 7.02 -76.29
C GLU A 65 -55.64 6.47 -77.68
N VAL A 66 -55.82 7.29 -78.72
CA VAL A 66 -55.68 6.87 -80.13
C VAL A 66 -54.34 7.28 -80.72
N VAL A 67 -53.92 8.54 -80.57
CA VAL A 67 -52.77 9.08 -81.31
C VAL A 67 -51.48 8.42 -80.83
N GLY A 68 -50.78 7.75 -81.74
CA GLY A 68 -49.55 7.00 -81.45
C GLY A 68 -49.75 5.70 -80.66
N LYS A 69 -50.99 5.34 -80.29
CA LYS A 69 -51.32 4.15 -79.50
C LYS A 69 -52.27 3.18 -80.20
N ALA A 70 -53.00 3.62 -81.23
CA ALA A 70 -53.86 2.80 -82.05
C ALA A 70 -53.50 2.94 -83.54
N ASP A 71 -53.62 1.84 -84.29
CA ASP A 71 -53.31 1.81 -85.72
C ASP A 71 -54.33 0.94 -86.47
N MET A 72 -54.72 1.38 -87.68
CA MET A 72 -55.65 0.67 -88.55
C MET A 72 -54.88 -0.08 -89.62
N ARG A 73 -54.80 -1.41 -89.49
CA ARG A 73 -54.06 -2.30 -90.40
C ARG A 73 -55.00 -3.17 -91.24
N ASN A 74 -54.47 -3.78 -92.29
CA ASN A 74 -55.22 -4.69 -93.19
C ASN A 74 -56.55 -4.10 -93.71
N ARG A 75 -56.53 -2.80 -94.03
CA ARG A 75 -57.70 -2.01 -94.43
C ARG A 75 -58.26 -2.46 -95.78
N GLN A 76 -59.52 -2.87 -95.83
CA GLN A 76 -60.26 -3.20 -97.06
C GLN A 76 -61.42 -2.21 -97.25
N ILE A 77 -61.28 -1.28 -98.19
CA ILE A 77 -62.20 -0.15 -98.35
C ILE A 77 -62.95 -0.26 -99.68
N SER A 78 -64.27 -0.12 -99.63
CA SER A 78 -65.15 -0.11 -100.80
C SER A 78 -66.06 1.12 -100.81
N ALA A 79 -66.07 1.87 -101.92
CA ALA A 79 -66.93 3.04 -102.10
C ALA A 79 -68.04 2.73 -103.11
N LYS A 80 -69.28 3.10 -102.80
CA LYS A 80 -70.44 2.91 -103.67
C LYS A 80 -71.34 4.16 -103.64
N PRO A 81 -71.84 4.63 -104.79
CA PRO A 81 -72.78 5.74 -104.81
C PRO A 81 -74.14 5.29 -104.25
N VAL A 82 -74.73 6.12 -103.40
CA VAL A 82 -76.07 5.95 -102.84
C VAL A 82 -76.83 7.25 -103.10
N ARG A 83 -77.63 7.26 -104.16
CA ARG A 83 -78.27 8.49 -104.69
C ARG A 83 -77.21 9.55 -105.07
N ASP A 84 -77.26 10.70 -104.42
CA ASP A 84 -76.35 11.84 -104.50
C ASP A 84 -75.20 11.80 -103.47
N MET A 85 -75.17 10.76 -102.63
CA MET A 85 -74.14 10.54 -101.62
C MET A 85 -73.21 9.39 -102.00
N VAL A 86 -72.12 9.22 -101.26
CA VAL A 86 -71.19 8.09 -101.36
C VAL A 86 -71.15 7.36 -100.03
N LEU A 87 -71.47 6.07 -100.04
CA LEU A 87 -71.24 5.17 -98.91
C LEU A 87 -69.87 4.50 -99.06
N ILE A 88 -69.04 4.63 -98.05
CA ILE A 88 -67.75 3.96 -97.94
C ILE A 88 -67.85 2.94 -96.80
N ASN A 89 -67.66 1.67 -97.14
CA ASN A 89 -67.54 0.60 -96.16
C ASN A 89 -66.10 0.16 -96.06
N GLU A 90 -65.62 0.03 -94.83
CA GLU A 90 -64.28 -0.45 -94.53
C GLU A 90 -64.31 -1.60 -93.51
N THR A 91 -63.50 -2.62 -93.76
CA THR A 91 -63.12 -3.59 -92.72
C THR A 91 -61.63 -3.54 -92.50
N CYS A 92 -61.20 -3.43 -91.25
CA CYS A 92 -59.79 -3.33 -90.89
C CYS A 92 -59.52 -4.01 -89.54
N ASP A 93 -58.25 -4.22 -89.23
CA ASP A 93 -57.79 -4.71 -87.94
C ASP A 93 -57.27 -3.52 -87.11
N ILE A 94 -57.76 -3.38 -85.89
CA ILE A 94 -57.23 -2.40 -84.92
C ILE A 94 -56.13 -3.07 -84.12
N TYR A 95 -54.96 -2.44 -84.11
CA TYR A 95 -53.85 -2.78 -83.23
C TYR A 95 -53.69 -1.69 -82.19
N VAL A 96 -53.35 -2.08 -80.96
CA VAL A 96 -53.05 -1.16 -79.86
C VAL A 96 -51.64 -1.43 -79.32
N LEU A 97 -50.93 -0.37 -78.95
CA LEU A 97 -49.59 -0.47 -78.39
C LEU A 97 -49.66 -0.68 -76.87
N GLY A 98 -49.26 -1.86 -76.40
CA GLY A 98 -49.00 -2.14 -74.97
C GLY A 98 -47.52 -2.40 -74.76
N GLU A 99 -46.90 -1.96 -73.66
CA GLU A 99 -45.44 -2.05 -73.49
C GLU A 99 -44.92 -3.50 -73.64
N PRO A 100 -44.05 -3.85 -74.64
CA PRO A 100 -43.43 -3.04 -75.70
C PRO A 100 -43.93 -3.32 -77.14
N GLU A 101 -45.02 -4.07 -77.35
CA GLU A 101 -45.45 -4.56 -78.67
C GLU A 101 -46.87 -4.15 -79.09
N TRP A 102 -47.05 -4.00 -80.40
CA TRP A 102 -48.37 -3.80 -81.00
C TRP A 102 -49.17 -5.10 -80.95
N THR A 103 -50.23 -5.11 -80.14
CA THR A 103 -51.10 -6.27 -80.00
C THR A 103 -52.35 -6.11 -80.86
N PHE A 104 -52.77 -7.19 -81.53
CA PHE A 104 -54.06 -7.22 -82.21
C PHE A 104 -55.17 -7.03 -81.17
N TYR A 105 -55.96 -5.97 -81.32
CA TYR A 105 -57.06 -5.68 -80.40
C TYR A 105 -58.36 -6.33 -80.90
N SER A 106 -58.81 -5.96 -82.10
CA SER A 106 -60.04 -6.50 -82.68
C SER A 106 -60.17 -6.13 -84.16
N LYS A 107 -61.06 -6.83 -84.87
CA LYS A 107 -61.52 -6.42 -86.21
C LYS A 107 -62.59 -5.34 -86.08
N VAL A 108 -62.53 -4.30 -86.89
CA VAL A 108 -63.54 -3.24 -86.94
C VAL A 108 -64.20 -3.21 -88.31
N ARG A 109 -65.52 -2.93 -88.30
CA ARG A 109 -66.32 -2.69 -89.50
C ARG A 109 -66.85 -1.26 -89.44
N LEU A 110 -66.57 -0.48 -90.48
CA LEU A 110 -66.94 0.91 -90.61
C LEU A 110 -67.87 1.11 -91.80
N SER A 111 -68.83 2.01 -91.64
CA SER A 111 -69.71 2.48 -92.71
C SER A 111 -69.83 3.99 -92.61
N THR A 112 -69.46 4.71 -93.67
CA THR A 112 -69.32 6.15 -93.65
C THR A 112 -70.00 6.75 -94.87
N ILE A 113 -70.89 7.71 -94.66
CA ILE A 113 -71.62 8.38 -95.74
C ILE A 113 -71.04 9.77 -95.92
N LEU A 114 -70.76 10.13 -97.17
CA LEU A 114 -70.31 11.45 -97.58
C LEU A 114 -71.27 12.04 -98.60
N HIS A 115 -71.44 13.36 -98.58
CA HIS A 115 -72.23 14.10 -99.56
C HIS A 115 -71.52 15.38 -99.97
N GLU A 116 -71.86 15.92 -101.15
CA GLU A 116 -71.21 17.10 -101.72
C GLU A 116 -71.95 18.37 -101.26
N THR A 117 -71.24 19.29 -100.62
CA THR A 117 -71.74 20.61 -100.20
C THR A 117 -71.13 21.71 -101.05
N ASP A 118 -71.60 22.97 -100.90
CA ASP A 118 -70.97 24.14 -101.54
C ASP A 118 -69.48 24.31 -101.17
N SER A 119 -69.04 23.70 -100.07
CA SER A 119 -67.65 23.70 -99.59
C SER A 119 -66.86 22.43 -99.95
N GLY A 120 -67.43 21.56 -100.79
CA GLY A 120 -66.88 20.27 -101.19
C GLY A 120 -67.51 19.08 -100.45
N TRP A 121 -66.96 17.89 -100.67
CA TRP A 121 -67.40 16.65 -100.02
C TRP A 121 -67.21 16.70 -98.50
N LYS A 122 -68.23 16.28 -97.74
CA LYS A 122 -68.23 16.21 -96.28
C LYS A 122 -68.74 14.85 -95.80
N VAL A 123 -68.21 14.39 -94.67
CA VAL A 123 -68.72 13.23 -93.93
C VAL A 123 -69.95 13.67 -93.16
N ILE A 124 -71.10 13.08 -93.50
CA ILE A 124 -72.37 13.32 -92.81
C ILE A 124 -72.67 12.21 -91.80
N GLN A 125 -72.14 11.00 -92.01
CA GLN A 125 -72.38 9.91 -91.06
C GLN A 125 -71.19 8.95 -90.96
N GLN A 126 -70.89 8.49 -89.74
CA GLN A 126 -69.90 7.44 -89.44
C GLN A 126 -70.49 6.39 -88.48
N TYR A 127 -70.46 5.13 -88.88
CA TYR A 127 -70.79 3.99 -88.02
C TYR A 127 -69.58 3.09 -87.84
N GLY A 128 -69.29 2.65 -86.61
CA GLY A 128 -68.27 1.66 -86.30
C GLY A 128 -68.81 0.53 -85.42
N SER A 129 -68.35 -0.70 -85.63
CA SER A 129 -68.72 -1.82 -84.76
C SER A 129 -67.62 -2.87 -84.63
N LEU A 130 -67.56 -3.48 -83.45
CA LEU A 130 -66.71 -4.64 -83.15
C LEU A 130 -67.55 -5.94 -83.23
N PRO A 131 -66.97 -7.06 -83.71
CA PRO A 131 -67.58 -8.37 -83.54
C PRO A 131 -67.53 -8.81 -82.07
N ALA A 132 -68.49 -9.62 -81.62
CA ALA A 132 -68.52 -10.12 -80.26
C ALA A 132 -67.30 -11.03 -79.97
N MET A 133 -66.47 -10.67 -78.99
CA MET A 133 -65.16 -11.30 -78.73
C MET A 133 -65.21 -12.76 -78.22
N ARG A 134 -66.39 -13.32 -77.94
CA ARG A 134 -66.54 -14.59 -77.19
C ARG A 134 -67.33 -15.69 -77.92
N VAL A 135 -67.70 -15.47 -79.17
CA VAL A 135 -68.47 -16.41 -79.99
C VAL A 135 -67.57 -17.09 -81.03
N GLN A 136 -67.77 -18.39 -81.24
CA GLN A 136 -67.14 -19.10 -82.35
C GLN A 136 -67.86 -18.77 -83.67
N GLU A 137 -67.23 -19.11 -84.79
CA GLU A 137 -67.83 -18.91 -86.12
C GLU A 137 -69.18 -19.65 -86.21
N GLY A 138 -70.27 -18.89 -86.29
CA GLY A 138 -71.65 -19.41 -86.31
C GLY A 138 -72.49 -19.16 -85.04
N GLU A 139 -71.91 -18.65 -83.95
CA GLU A 139 -72.62 -18.37 -82.69
C GLU A 139 -72.93 -16.88 -82.49
N THR A 140 -74.02 -16.59 -81.76
CA THR A 140 -74.44 -15.20 -81.45
C THR A 140 -74.25 -14.82 -79.96
N ILE A 141 -74.29 -15.78 -79.02
CA ILE A 141 -74.12 -15.54 -77.55
C ILE A 141 -73.47 -16.78 -76.87
N ALA A 142 -72.44 -16.63 -76.03
CA ALA A 142 -71.68 -17.72 -75.42
C ALA A 142 -72.02 -17.97 -73.92
N ILE A 143 -73.11 -18.71 -73.65
CA ILE A 143 -73.66 -18.92 -72.29
C ILE A 143 -72.86 -19.94 -71.45
N ASP A 144 -72.42 -21.05 -72.04
CA ASP A 144 -71.82 -22.17 -71.28
C ASP A 144 -70.44 -21.84 -70.69
N LYS A 145 -69.67 -21.01 -71.38
CA LYS A 145 -68.32 -20.63 -70.95
C LYS A 145 -68.34 -19.73 -69.71
N ILE A 146 -69.31 -18.82 -69.62
CA ILE A 146 -69.50 -17.91 -68.47
C ILE A 146 -69.87 -18.69 -67.20
N SER A 147 -70.65 -19.76 -67.34
CA SER A 147 -71.08 -20.57 -66.19
C SER A 147 -69.95 -21.34 -65.53
N ARG A 148 -68.96 -21.86 -66.29
CA ARG A 148 -67.80 -22.58 -65.72
C ARG A 148 -66.84 -21.67 -64.95
N GLU A 149 -66.50 -20.51 -65.51
CA GLU A 149 -65.58 -19.56 -64.88
C GLU A 149 -66.12 -19.06 -63.52
N ASN A 150 -67.44 -18.88 -63.39
CA ASN A 150 -68.06 -18.49 -62.12
C ASN A 150 -67.95 -19.55 -61.01
N ILE A 151 -67.93 -20.85 -61.36
CA ILE A 151 -67.74 -21.93 -60.37
C ILE A 151 -66.30 -21.94 -59.90
N GLU A 152 -65.34 -21.86 -60.82
CA GLU A 152 -63.90 -21.83 -60.50
C GLU A 152 -63.53 -20.64 -59.60
N LEU A 153 -64.11 -19.46 -59.84
CA LEU A 153 -63.91 -18.27 -59.01
C LEU A 153 -64.43 -18.45 -57.58
N ARG A 154 -65.61 -19.08 -57.41
CA ARG A 154 -66.16 -19.34 -56.07
C ARG A 154 -65.29 -20.31 -55.26
N ASP A 155 -64.79 -21.36 -55.90
CA ASP A 155 -63.89 -22.33 -55.25
C ASP A 155 -62.51 -21.73 -54.93
N ALA A 156 -62.03 -20.78 -55.74
CA ALA A 156 -60.80 -20.03 -55.45
C ALA A 156 -60.97 -19.09 -54.24
N VAL A 157 -62.08 -18.36 -54.16
CA VAL A 157 -62.37 -17.47 -53.00
C VAL A 157 -62.48 -18.28 -51.73
N LYS A 158 -63.23 -19.40 -51.73
CA LYS A 158 -63.39 -20.25 -50.55
C LYS A 158 -62.06 -20.80 -50.03
N ARG A 159 -61.16 -21.24 -50.92
CA ARG A 159 -59.81 -21.69 -50.55
C ARG A 159 -58.98 -20.56 -49.93
N ARG A 160 -58.96 -19.38 -50.56
CA ARG A 160 -58.24 -18.21 -50.04
C ARG A 160 -58.76 -17.74 -48.68
N THR A 161 -60.06 -17.79 -48.43
CA THR A 161 -60.63 -17.42 -47.12
C THR A 161 -60.15 -18.37 -46.02
N ALA A 162 -60.19 -19.68 -46.24
CA ALA A 162 -59.70 -20.65 -45.27
C ALA A 162 -58.18 -20.53 -45.04
N GLU A 163 -57.39 -20.27 -46.08
CA GLU A 163 -55.96 -19.99 -45.94
C GLU A 163 -55.68 -18.73 -45.12
N LEU A 164 -56.47 -17.67 -45.29
CA LEU A 164 -56.33 -16.43 -44.53
C LEU A 164 -56.74 -16.60 -43.07
N GLU A 165 -57.81 -17.34 -42.78
CA GLU A 165 -58.24 -17.65 -41.41
C GLU A 165 -57.15 -18.44 -40.66
N ASN A 166 -56.58 -19.48 -41.28
CA ASN A 166 -55.46 -20.22 -40.69
C ASN A 166 -54.22 -19.34 -40.48
N LYS A 167 -53.88 -18.47 -41.44
CA LYS A 167 -52.76 -17.53 -41.27
C LYS A 167 -53.00 -16.51 -40.15
N ASN A 168 -54.21 -15.99 -40.02
CA ASN A 168 -54.55 -15.08 -38.93
C ASN A 168 -54.44 -15.78 -37.58
N ARG A 169 -54.93 -17.03 -37.48
CA ARG A 169 -54.81 -17.84 -36.27
C ARG A 169 -53.35 -18.09 -35.87
N GLU A 170 -52.49 -18.43 -36.82
CA GLU A 170 -51.04 -18.58 -36.58
C GLU A 170 -50.37 -17.26 -36.15
N LEU A 171 -50.77 -16.12 -36.74
CA LEU A 171 -50.25 -14.80 -36.36
C LEU A 171 -50.65 -14.41 -34.94
N GLU A 172 -51.87 -14.74 -34.49
CA GLU A 172 -52.32 -14.51 -33.11
C GLU A 172 -51.48 -15.31 -32.11
N ILE A 173 -51.23 -16.59 -32.40
CA ILE A 173 -50.40 -17.47 -31.56
C ILE A 173 -48.97 -16.93 -31.49
N GLU A 174 -48.37 -16.58 -32.63
CA GLU A 174 -47.01 -16.07 -32.67
C GLU A 174 -46.87 -14.71 -31.96
N ALA A 175 -47.86 -13.82 -32.10
CA ALA A 175 -47.88 -12.56 -31.37
C ALA A 175 -47.97 -12.75 -29.85
N ALA A 176 -48.70 -13.77 -29.40
CA ALA A 176 -48.81 -14.11 -27.98
C ALA A 176 -47.48 -14.69 -27.43
N LEU A 177 -46.83 -15.59 -28.18
CA LEU A 177 -45.49 -16.10 -27.85
C LEU A 177 -44.46 -14.96 -27.81
N GLU A 178 -44.51 -14.03 -28.77
CA GLU A 178 -43.57 -12.91 -28.84
C GLU A 178 -43.71 -11.95 -27.66
N ARG A 179 -44.93 -11.76 -27.13
CA ARG A 179 -45.13 -10.99 -25.88
C ARG A 179 -44.43 -11.65 -24.68
N VAL A 180 -44.52 -12.98 -24.56
CA VAL A 180 -43.79 -13.72 -23.52
C VAL A 180 -42.29 -13.57 -23.73
N ARG A 181 -41.78 -13.83 -24.95
CA ARG A 181 -40.35 -13.67 -25.28
C ARG A 181 -39.82 -12.27 -24.96
N ALA A 182 -40.57 -11.22 -25.34
CA ALA A 182 -40.18 -9.84 -25.08
C ALA A 182 -40.05 -9.54 -23.58
N LYS A 183 -40.98 -10.05 -22.75
CA LYS A 183 -40.91 -9.91 -21.30
C LYS A 183 -39.74 -10.71 -20.71
N SER A 184 -39.50 -11.93 -21.21
CA SER A 184 -38.35 -12.76 -20.81
C SER A 184 -37.02 -12.09 -21.16
N MET A 185 -36.92 -11.46 -22.33
CA MET A 185 -35.73 -10.68 -22.73
C MET A 185 -35.53 -9.42 -21.88
N ALA A 186 -36.60 -8.88 -21.30
CA ALA A 186 -36.55 -7.73 -20.40
C ALA A 186 -36.25 -8.10 -18.93
N MET A 187 -36.16 -9.39 -18.60
CA MET A 187 -35.84 -9.88 -17.26
C MET A 187 -34.45 -9.40 -16.80
N LYS A 188 -34.38 -8.81 -15.60
CA LYS A 188 -33.17 -8.24 -14.99
C LYS A 188 -32.79 -8.91 -13.67
N THR A 189 -33.76 -9.28 -12.85
CA THR A 189 -33.52 -9.92 -11.54
C THR A 189 -34.28 -11.24 -11.42
N GLN A 190 -33.93 -12.06 -10.42
CA GLN A 190 -34.67 -13.28 -10.14
C GLN A 190 -36.16 -13.06 -9.87
N SER A 191 -36.54 -11.92 -9.28
CA SER A 191 -37.94 -11.60 -8.93
C SER A 191 -38.84 -11.38 -10.15
N ASP A 192 -38.28 -11.03 -11.30
CA ASP A 192 -39.02 -10.76 -12.53
C ASP A 192 -39.70 -12.01 -13.12
N LEU A 193 -39.23 -13.22 -12.76
CA LEU A 193 -39.77 -14.50 -13.24
C LEU A 193 -41.27 -14.64 -12.94
N LEU A 194 -41.72 -14.16 -11.78
CA LEU A 194 -43.13 -14.26 -11.36
C LEU A 194 -44.06 -13.51 -12.32
N GLY A 195 -43.66 -12.31 -12.77
CA GLY A 195 -44.44 -11.54 -13.74
C GLY A 195 -44.44 -12.14 -15.14
N ILE A 196 -43.44 -12.97 -15.48
CA ILE A 196 -43.42 -13.71 -16.76
C ILE A 196 -44.33 -14.93 -16.70
N ILE A 197 -44.36 -15.63 -15.56
CA ILE A 197 -45.29 -16.75 -15.30
C ILE A 197 -46.75 -16.28 -15.42
N GLU A 198 -47.06 -15.11 -14.86
CA GLU A 198 -48.38 -14.49 -15.00
C GLU A 198 -48.71 -14.18 -16.46
N LEU A 199 -47.83 -13.45 -17.16
CA LEU A 199 -48.01 -13.12 -18.57
C LEU A 199 -48.18 -14.38 -19.44
N PHE A 200 -47.43 -15.44 -19.17
CA PHE A 200 -47.53 -16.72 -19.87
C PHE A 200 -48.97 -17.27 -19.82
N GLY A 201 -49.56 -17.28 -18.62
CA GLY A 201 -50.93 -17.73 -18.43
C GLY A 201 -51.96 -16.84 -19.12
N GLU A 202 -51.82 -15.52 -19.02
CA GLU A 202 -52.67 -14.56 -19.73
C GLU A 202 -52.64 -14.77 -21.25
N GLN A 203 -51.46 -15.04 -21.82
CA GLN A 203 -51.30 -15.26 -23.26
C GLN A 203 -51.91 -16.58 -23.74
N LEU A 204 -51.85 -17.65 -22.92
CA LEU A 204 -52.58 -18.88 -23.22
C LEU A 204 -54.09 -18.66 -23.27
N ILE A 205 -54.65 -17.89 -22.33
CA ILE A 205 -56.07 -17.51 -22.34
C ILE A 205 -56.40 -16.67 -23.57
N ALA A 206 -55.54 -15.70 -23.93
CA ALA A 206 -55.74 -14.82 -25.07
C ALA A 206 -55.82 -15.54 -26.42
N VAL A 207 -55.11 -16.68 -26.56
CA VAL A 207 -55.20 -17.53 -27.76
C VAL A 207 -56.27 -18.61 -27.64
N GLY A 208 -57.12 -18.57 -26.62
CA GLY A 208 -58.30 -19.42 -26.49
C GLY A 208 -58.08 -20.76 -25.79
N ILE A 209 -56.93 -20.98 -25.14
CA ILE A 209 -56.69 -22.19 -24.35
C ILE A 209 -57.37 -22.04 -22.99
N LYS A 210 -58.22 -23.02 -22.63
CA LYS A 210 -58.89 -23.05 -21.32
C LYS A 210 -58.12 -23.96 -20.36
N PHE A 211 -57.75 -23.42 -19.20
CA PHE A 211 -57.12 -24.16 -18.11
C PHE A 211 -57.55 -23.56 -16.77
N ALA A 212 -57.41 -24.34 -15.70
CA ALA A 212 -57.64 -23.91 -14.32
C ALA A 212 -56.32 -23.54 -13.60
N LEU A 213 -55.22 -24.20 -13.95
CA LEU A 213 -53.91 -23.98 -13.34
C LEU A 213 -52.80 -24.19 -14.38
N VAL A 214 -51.79 -23.33 -14.37
CA VAL A 214 -50.47 -23.64 -14.96
C VAL A 214 -49.44 -23.69 -13.84
N ALA A 215 -48.63 -24.74 -13.81
CA ALA A 215 -47.57 -24.93 -12.84
C ALA A 215 -46.20 -25.10 -13.53
N PHE A 216 -45.14 -24.62 -12.88
CA PHE A 216 -43.77 -24.64 -13.37
C PHE A 216 -42.91 -25.31 -12.32
N MET A 217 -42.59 -26.59 -12.52
CA MET A 217 -41.80 -27.40 -11.58
C MET A 217 -40.32 -27.32 -11.91
N GLU A 218 -39.53 -26.81 -10.97
CA GLU A 218 -38.06 -26.75 -11.04
C GLU A 218 -37.42 -28.12 -10.82
N GLY A 219 -36.36 -28.38 -11.57
CA GLY A 219 -35.44 -29.47 -11.32
C GLY A 219 -35.57 -30.62 -12.32
N PRO A 220 -34.65 -31.61 -12.20
CA PRO A 220 -34.55 -32.70 -13.15
C PRO A 220 -35.85 -33.52 -13.19
N ILE A 221 -36.20 -34.00 -14.39
CA ILE A 221 -37.37 -34.84 -14.61
C ILE A 221 -37.04 -36.27 -14.19
N THR A 222 -37.52 -36.65 -13.00
CA THR A 222 -37.32 -38.00 -12.43
C THR A 222 -38.66 -38.60 -12.01
N LYS A 223 -38.67 -39.94 -11.85
CA LYS A 223 -39.88 -40.69 -11.46
C LYS A 223 -40.35 -40.37 -10.04
N THR A 224 -39.40 -40.04 -9.16
CA THR A 224 -39.62 -39.74 -7.75
C THR A 224 -38.95 -38.41 -7.45
N ARG A 225 -39.74 -37.33 -7.52
CA ARG A 225 -39.30 -36.00 -7.12
C ARG A 225 -40.39 -35.29 -6.34
N ASP A 226 -39.97 -34.46 -5.40
CA ASP A 226 -40.81 -33.43 -4.85
C ASP A 226 -41.15 -32.43 -5.97
N TRP A 227 -42.29 -31.77 -5.85
CA TRP A 227 -42.70 -30.73 -6.78
C TRP A 227 -42.42 -29.37 -6.16
N ASP A 228 -41.26 -28.82 -6.50
CA ASP A 228 -40.90 -27.43 -6.19
C ASP A 228 -41.38 -26.55 -7.33
N LEU A 229 -42.54 -25.92 -7.17
CA LEU A 229 -43.25 -25.28 -8.28
C LEU A 229 -43.70 -23.85 -7.98
N TRP A 230 -43.72 -23.05 -9.04
CA TRP A 230 -44.51 -21.83 -9.13
C TRP A 230 -45.83 -22.16 -9.83
N SER A 231 -46.89 -21.38 -9.55
CA SER A 231 -48.12 -21.54 -10.29
C SER A 231 -48.86 -20.24 -10.59
N TYR A 232 -49.63 -20.28 -11.67
CA TYR A 232 -50.55 -19.23 -12.07
C TYR A 232 -51.99 -19.79 -12.05
N LEU A 233 -52.85 -19.13 -11.28
CA LEU A 233 -54.28 -19.43 -11.17
C LEU A 233 -55.08 -18.21 -11.68
N PRO A 234 -55.78 -18.32 -12.83
CA PRO A 234 -56.55 -17.21 -13.39
C PRO A 234 -57.64 -16.69 -12.45
N GLU A 235 -58.22 -17.55 -11.62
CA GLU A 235 -59.34 -17.22 -10.71
C GLU A 235 -58.91 -16.46 -9.46
N VAL A 236 -57.62 -16.48 -9.09
CA VAL A 236 -57.09 -15.86 -7.87
C VAL A 236 -56.32 -14.56 -8.17
N GLY A 237 -55.96 -14.32 -9.45
CA GLY A 237 -55.42 -13.04 -9.92
C GLY A 237 -54.00 -12.69 -9.46
N THR A 238 -53.27 -13.61 -8.80
CA THR A 238 -51.85 -13.44 -8.46
C THR A 238 -51.09 -14.76 -8.62
N PRO A 239 -49.89 -14.76 -9.22
CA PRO A 239 -49.01 -15.93 -9.20
C PRO A 239 -48.64 -16.29 -7.75
N THR A 240 -48.63 -17.58 -7.43
CA THR A 240 -48.29 -18.07 -6.10
C THR A 240 -46.79 -17.93 -5.83
N GLN A 241 -46.40 -17.74 -4.56
CA GLN A 241 -45.01 -17.93 -4.17
C GLN A 241 -44.62 -19.39 -4.45
N LYS A 242 -43.32 -19.64 -4.61
CA LYS A 242 -42.81 -20.99 -4.84
C LYS A 242 -43.24 -21.94 -3.70
N VAL A 243 -43.82 -23.08 -4.05
CA VAL A 243 -44.31 -24.10 -3.10
C VAL A 243 -43.59 -25.42 -3.33
N LEU A 244 -43.16 -26.06 -2.23
CA LEU A 244 -42.64 -27.41 -2.24
C LEU A 244 -43.73 -28.41 -1.83
N ILE A 245 -44.22 -29.23 -2.76
CA ILE A 245 -45.12 -30.36 -2.49
C ILE A 245 -44.28 -31.65 -2.44
N PRO A 246 -44.05 -32.26 -1.27
CA PRO A 246 -43.24 -33.47 -1.16
C PRO A 246 -43.85 -34.66 -1.91
N TYR A 247 -43.01 -35.54 -2.42
CA TYR A 247 -43.41 -36.79 -3.05
C TYR A 247 -44.16 -37.70 -2.06
N ILE A 248 -45.26 -38.29 -2.53
CA ILE A 248 -45.97 -39.38 -1.85
C ILE A 248 -46.35 -40.48 -2.83
N ASP A 249 -46.51 -41.70 -2.33
CA ASP A 249 -47.00 -42.83 -3.13
C ASP A 249 -48.50 -42.70 -3.41
N HIS A 250 -48.83 -41.85 -4.39
CA HIS A 250 -50.19 -41.44 -4.72
C HIS A 250 -50.40 -41.44 -6.26
N PRO A 251 -51.62 -41.73 -6.77
CA PRO A 251 -51.93 -41.74 -8.20
C PRO A 251 -51.41 -40.54 -9.02
N TYR A 252 -51.35 -39.34 -8.43
CA TYR A 252 -50.77 -38.14 -9.05
C TYR A 252 -49.28 -38.31 -9.39
N PHE A 253 -48.48 -38.72 -8.42
CA PHE A 253 -47.06 -38.97 -8.62
C PHE A 253 -46.81 -40.23 -9.44
N LEU A 254 -47.58 -41.31 -9.23
CA LEU A 254 -47.44 -42.57 -9.98
C LEU A 254 -47.74 -42.41 -11.47
N LYS A 255 -48.79 -41.66 -11.84
CA LYS A 255 -49.08 -41.36 -13.25
C LYS A 255 -48.02 -40.44 -13.85
N THR A 256 -47.47 -39.51 -13.06
CA THR A 256 -46.33 -38.70 -13.49
C THR A 256 -45.08 -39.56 -13.72
N ALA A 257 -44.78 -40.54 -12.85
CA ALA A 257 -43.69 -41.48 -13.04
C ALA A 257 -43.84 -42.30 -14.33
N LYS A 258 -45.06 -42.75 -14.66
CA LYS A 258 -45.36 -43.41 -15.94
C LYS A 258 -45.14 -42.47 -17.14
N ALA A 259 -45.59 -41.22 -17.04
CA ALA A 259 -45.35 -40.22 -18.08
C ALA A 259 -43.84 -39.96 -18.29
N VAL A 260 -43.05 -39.91 -17.21
CA VAL A 260 -41.60 -39.78 -17.28
C VAL A 260 -40.97 -40.99 -17.96
N GLU A 261 -41.42 -42.21 -17.67
CA GLU A 261 -40.96 -43.41 -18.37
C GLU A 261 -41.25 -43.37 -19.87
N GLU A 262 -42.43 -42.89 -20.24
CA GLU A 262 -42.83 -42.78 -21.65
C GLU A 262 -41.99 -41.73 -22.37
N TYR A 263 -41.82 -40.54 -21.79
CA TYR A 263 -40.94 -39.49 -22.31
C TYR A 263 -39.49 -39.98 -22.47
N GLN A 264 -38.96 -40.73 -21.51
CA GLN A 264 -37.61 -41.31 -21.62
C GLN A 264 -37.48 -42.33 -22.77
N LYS A 265 -38.57 -42.98 -23.18
CA LYS A 265 -38.59 -43.94 -24.30
C LYS A 265 -38.82 -43.27 -25.65
N THR A 266 -39.75 -42.33 -25.73
CA THR A 266 -40.24 -41.76 -27.00
C THR A 266 -39.58 -40.43 -27.35
N GLY A 267 -39.14 -39.68 -26.34
CA GLY A 267 -38.72 -38.29 -26.48
C GLY A 267 -39.86 -37.30 -26.65
N GLU A 268 -41.13 -37.75 -26.60
CA GLU A 268 -42.32 -36.89 -26.76
C GLU A 268 -42.54 -36.05 -25.50
N PRO A 269 -42.36 -34.71 -25.56
CA PRO A 269 -42.35 -33.87 -24.37
C PRO A 269 -43.73 -33.68 -23.75
N ILE A 270 -44.80 -33.82 -24.54
CA ILE A 270 -46.18 -33.63 -24.09
C ILE A 270 -46.76 -34.94 -23.57
N GLN A 271 -47.13 -34.96 -22.30
CA GLN A 271 -47.69 -36.12 -21.62
C GLN A 271 -49.03 -35.77 -20.96
N VAL A 272 -50.09 -36.47 -21.36
CA VAL A 272 -51.45 -36.23 -20.87
C VAL A 272 -51.83 -37.27 -19.82
N LYS A 273 -52.33 -36.81 -18.68
CA LYS A 273 -52.77 -37.65 -17.56
C LYS A 273 -54.17 -37.22 -17.13
N ILE A 274 -55.04 -38.20 -16.95
CA ILE A 274 -56.41 -37.97 -16.45
C ILE A 274 -56.51 -38.57 -15.05
N HIS A 275 -57.02 -37.77 -14.12
CA HIS A 275 -57.27 -38.11 -12.73
C HIS A 275 -58.77 -38.13 -12.45
N THR A 276 -59.24 -39.17 -11.79
CA THR A 276 -60.65 -39.28 -11.42
C THR A 276 -60.96 -38.36 -10.23
N LYS A 277 -62.25 -38.07 -10.01
CA LYS A 277 -62.71 -37.35 -8.81
C LYS A 277 -62.18 -37.97 -7.51
N GLU A 278 -62.18 -39.30 -7.42
CA GLU A 278 -61.70 -40.02 -6.24
C GLU A 278 -60.20 -39.80 -6.01
N GLU A 279 -59.38 -39.96 -7.04
CA GLU A 279 -57.93 -39.72 -6.95
C GLU A 279 -57.62 -38.26 -6.59
N ARG A 280 -58.39 -37.29 -7.11
CA ARG A 280 -58.24 -35.87 -6.75
C ARG A 280 -58.58 -35.63 -5.29
N HIS A 281 -59.73 -36.13 -4.82
CA HIS A 281 -60.18 -35.95 -3.44
C HIS A 281 -59.17 -36.47 -2.41
N THR A 282 -58.48 -37.57 -2.71
CA THR A 282 -57.44 -38.11 -1.83
C THR A 282 -56.13 -37.32 -1.89
N PHE A 283 -55.85 -36.60 -2.98
CA PHE A 283 -54.66 -35.77 -3.14
C PHE A 283 -54.79 -34.40 -2.45
N LEU A 284 -55.97 -33.77 -2.52
CA LEU A 284 -56.19 -32.41 -2.05
C LEU A 284 -55.70 -32.13 -0.60
N PRO A 285 -55.89 -33.02 0.39
CA PRO A 285 -55.35 -32.81 1.74
C PRO A 285 -53.81 -32.68 1.78
N HIS A 286 -53.09 -33.46 0.97
CA HIS A 286 -51.63 -33.37 0.86
C HIS A 286 -51.21 -32.06 0.21
N PHE A 287 -51.89 -31.65 -0.86
CA PHE A 287 -51.66 -30.37 -1.52
C PHE A 287 -51.87 -29.19 -0.54
N PHE A 288 -53.00 -29.15 0.17
CA PHE A 288 -53.32 -28.07 1.11
C PHE A 288 -52.39 -27.98 2.33
N LYS A 289 -51.79 -29.11 2.75
CA LYS A 289 -50.82 -29.12 3.85
C LYS A 289 -49.54 -28.35 3.50
N HIS A 290 -49.19 -28.33 2.22
CA HIS A 290 -47.93 -27.78 1.74
C HIS A 290 -48.10 -26.48 0.93
N SER A 291 -49.30 -26.20 0.43
CA SER A 291 -49.63 -24.94 -0.27
C SER A 291 -49.84 -23.77 0.69
N GLN A 292 -49.94 -22.56 0.13
CA GLN A 292 -50.41 -21.39 0.88
C GLN A 292 -51.84 -21.61 1.42
N ILE A 293 -52.20 -20.85 2.47
CA ILE A 293 -53.55 -20.90 3.06
C ILE A 293 -54.57 -20.41 2.03
N LEU A 294 -55.33 -21.35 1.47
CA LEU A 294 -56.42 -21.04 0.54
C LEU A 294 -57.71 -20.73 1.31
N PRO A 295 -58.54 -19.77 0.84
CA PRO A 295 -59.89 -19.53 1.35
C PRO A 295 -60.74 -20.79 1.26
N ASP A 296 -61.67 -20.98 2.20
CA ASP A 296 -62.52 -22.18 2.24
C ASP A 296 -63.42 -22.29 1.00
N GLU A 297 -63.87 -21.17 0.44
CA GLU A 297 -64.61 -21.10 -0.83
C GLU A 297 -63.82 -21.71 -2.00
N VAL A 298 -62.50 -21.48 -2.05
CA VAL A 298 -61.62 -22.05 -3.09
C VAL A 298 -61.44 -23.55 -2.87
N LYS A 299 -61.32 -23.99 -1.61
CA LYS A 299 -61.22 -25.43 -1.29
C LYS A 299 -62.51 -26.15 -1.71
N GLU A 300 -63.68 -25.61 -1.35
CA GLU A 300 -64.99 -26.18 -1.72
C GLU A 300 -65.16 -26.29 -3.25
N PHE A 301 -64.75 -25.25 -3.98
CA PHE A 301 -64.71 -25.27 -5.45
C PHE A 301 -63.81 -26.40 -5.98
N LEU A 302 -62.60 -26.56 -5.43
CA LEU A 302 -61.67 -27.62 -5.86
C LEU A 302 -62.20 -29.04 -5.61
N TYR A 303 -63.00 -29.24 -4.55
CA TYR A 303 -63.70 -30.49 -4.24
C TYR A 303 -64.95 -30.74 -5.11
N ALA A 304 -65.57 -29.71 -5.68
CA ALA A 304 -66.79 -29.86 -6.48
C ALA A 304 -66.54 -30.57 -7.83
N ASN A 305 -65.35 -30.40 -8.40
CA ASN A 305 -64.98 -30.84 -9.75
C ASN A 305 -65.05 -32.37 -9.96
N GLU A 306 -65.31 -32.81 -11.20
CA GLU A 306 -65.55 -34.23 -11.54
C GLU A 306 -64.27 -35.03 -11.88
N GLY A 307 -63.12 -34.38 -11.83
CA GLY A 307 -61.81 -34.98 -12.12
C GLY A 307 -60.82 -33.90 -12.50
N GLU A 308 -59.70 -34.31 -13.08
CA GLU A 308 -58.68 -33.39 -13.57
C GLU A 308 -57.90 -33.98 -14.75
N THR A 309 -57.62 -33.14 -15.75
CA THR A 309 -56.72 -33.48 -16.86
C THR A 309 -55.49 -32.58 -16.77
N ILE A 310 -54.32 -33.22 -16.64
CA ILE A 310 -53.02 -32.56 -16.54
C ILE A 310 -52.21 -32.88 -17.80
N VAL A 311 -51.69 -31.84 -18.44
CA VAL A 311 -50.75 -31.93 -19.55
C VAL A 311 -49.40 -31.45 -19.06
N ASP A 312 -48.41 -32.34 -19.01
CA ASP A 312 -47.03 -31.96 -18.71
C ASP A 312 -46.27 -31.74 -20.02
N ALA A 313 -45.49 -30.65 -20.07
CA ALA A 313 -44.40 -30.45 -21.02
C ALA A 313 -43.06 -30.66 -20.31
N PHE A 314 -42.41 -31.78 -20.60
CA PHE A 314 -41.12 -32.16 -20.05
C PHE A 314 -39.96 -31.51 -20.82
N LEU A 315 -39.24 -30.59 -20.16
CA LEU A 315 -38.30 -29.67 -20.79
C LEU A 315 -36.92 -29.64 -20.14
N GLY A 316 -36.40 -30.81 -19.75
CA GLY A 316 -35.06 -30.98 -19.18
C GLY A 316 -34.93 -30.47 -17.74
N GLU A 317 -34.75 -29.15 -17.59
CA GLU A 317 -34.50 -28.42 -16.34
C GLU A 317 -35.79 -27.94 -15.65
N ILE A 318 -36.89 -27.92 -16.39
CA ILE A 318 -38.20 -27.46 -15.94
C ILE A 318 -39.29 -28.39 -16.48
N THR A 319 -40.41 -28.48 -15.79
CA THR A 319 -41.66 -29.03 -16.33
C THR A 319 -42.74 -27.96 -16.25
N VAL A 320 -43.39 -27.69 -17.38
CA VAL A 320 -44.57 -26.81 -17.42
C VAL A 320 -45.79 -27.70 -17.50
N SER A 321 -46.71 -27.57 -16.55
CA SER A 321 -47.95 -28.35 -16.52
C SER A 321 -49.14 -27.44 -16.67
N MET A 322 -50.07 -27.82 -17.54
CA MET A 322 -51.35 -27.16 -17.72
C MET A 322 -52.47 -28.10 -17.32
N THR A 323 -53.39 -27.60 -16.51
CA THR A 323 -54.35 -28.41 -15.81
C THR A 323 -55.75 -27.85 -15.96
N LYS A 324 -56.73 -28.71 -16.22
CA LYS A 324 -58.16 -28.35 -16.20
C LYS A 324 -58.94 -29.29 -15.28
N HIS A 325 -59.97 -28.75 -14.64
CA HIS A 325 -60.73 -29.47 -13.61
C HIS A 325 -61.90 -30.30 -14.19
N ASP A 326 -61.64 -30.95 -15.31
CA ASP A 326 -62.53 -31.92 -15.96
C ASP A 326 -61.71 -33.05 -16.59
N THR A 327 -62.40 -34.08 -17.08
CA THR A 327 -61.77 -35.25 -17.72
C THR A 327 -61.83 -35.21 -19.25
N GLU A 328 -62.26 -34.08 -19.84
CA GLU A 328 -62.28 -33.94 -21.29
C GLU A 328 -60.83 -33.96 -21.81
N PRO A 329 -60.54 -34.52 -22.99
CA PRO A 329 -59.21 -34.39 -23.57
C PRO A 329 -58.98 -32.96 -24.11
N TYR A 330 -57.72 -32.51 -24.13
CA TYR A 330 -57.35 -31.36 -24.96
C TYR A 330 -57.30 -31.80 -26.43
N THR A 331 -57.67 -30.88 -27.33
CA THR A 331 -57.55 -31.08 -28.77
C THR A 331 -56.08 -31.08 -29.21
N ALA A 332 -55.80 -31.66 -30.38
CA ALA A 332 -54.44 -31.67 -30.93
C ALA A 332 -53.88 -30.25 -31.18
N GLU A 333 -54.74 -29.29 -31.55
CA GLU A 333 -54.33 -27.89 -31.71
C GLU A 333 -53.95 -27.26 -30.36
N GLU A 334 -54.76 -27.47 -29.31
CA GLU A 334 -54.47 -26.94 -27.97
C GLU A 334 -53.15 -27.50 -27.40
N LEU A 335 -52.89 -28.80 -27.59
CA LEU A 335 -51.65 -29.43 -27.17
C LEU A 335 -50.43 -28.86 -27.93
N ALA A 336 -50.56 -28.65 -29.25
CA ALA A 336 -49.50 -28.07 -30.07
C ALA A 336 -49.21 -26.60 -29.70
N ILE A 337 -50.25 -25.81 -29.40
CA ILE A 337 -50.09 -24.43 -28.90
C ILE A 337 -49.38 -24.46 -27.54
N PHE A 338 -49.84 -25.29 -26.60
CA PHE A 338 -49.22 -25.41 -25.28
C PHE A 338 -47.75 -25.84 -25.36
N GLU A 339 -47.41 -26.79 -26.24
CA GLU A 339 -46.03 -27.21 -26.45
C GLU A 339 -45.13 -26.05 -26.92
N ARG A 340 -45.59 -25.22 -27.86
CA ARG A 340 -44.86 -24.01 -28.31
C ARG A 340 -44.62 -23.06 -27.15
N PHE A 341 -45.67 -22.75 -26.38
CA PHE A 341 -45.57 -21.91 -25.19
C PHE A 341 -44.56 -22.49 -24.19
N ALA A 342 -44.69 -23.76 -23.83
CA ALA A 342 -43.81 -24.41 -22.87
C ALA A 342 -42.34 -24.35 -23.33
N LYS A 343 -42.05 -24.58 -24.62
CA LYS A 343 -40.71 -24.42 -25.20
C LYS A 343 -40.15 -23.01 -25.04
N GLU A 344 -40.97 -21.96 -25.22
CA GLU A 344 -40.55 -20.58 -24.96
C GLU A 344 -40.29 -20.31 -23.48
N PHE A 345 -41.11 -20.89 -22.59
CA PHE A 345 -40.87 -20.78 -21.16
C PHE A 345 -39.57 -21.47 -20.74
N ARG A 346 -39.18 -22.58 -21.36
CA ARG A 346 -37.86 -23.18 -21.11
C ARG A 346 -36.73 -22.20 -21.37
N GLN A 347 -36.80 -21.42 -22.46
CA GLN A 347 -35.79 -20.38 -22.73
C GLN A 347 -35.79 -19.29 -21.65
N THR A 348 -36.99 -18.91 -21.18
CA THR A 348 -37.16 -17.99 -20.05
C THR A 348 -36.48 -18.52 -18.80
N TYR A 349 -36.70 -19.79 -18.48
CA TYR A 349 -36.16 -20.42 -17.29
C TYR A 349 -34.63 -20.59 -17.35
N ILE A 350 -34.07 -20.93 -18.52
CA ILE A 350 -32.61 -20.94 -18.73
C ILE A 350 -32.03 -19.56 -18.44
N ARG A 351 -32.64 -18.50 -18.96
CA ARG A 351 -32.21 -17.12 -18.68
C ARG A 351 -32.31 -16.78 -17.19
N PHE A 352 -33.34 -17.26 -16.50
CA PHE A 352 -33.48 -17.08 -15.05
C PHE A 352 -32.33 -17.75 -14.30
N LEU A 353 -31.93 -18.97 -14.69
CA LEU A 353 -30.77 -19.65 -14.13
C LEU A 353 -29.46 -18.87 -14.39
N ASP A 354 -29.30 -18.33 -15.60
CA ASP A 354 -28.15 -17.49 -15.93
C ASP A 354 -28.10 -16.20 -15.09
N ILE A 355 -29.24 -15.53 -14.88
CA ILE A 355 -29.33 -14.34 -14.01
C ILE A 355 -29.05 -14.69 -12.56
N LYS A 356 -29.64 -15.79 -12.04
CA LYS A 356 -29.38 -16.26 -10.68
C LYS A 356 -27.89 -16.50 -10.45
N LYS A 357 -27.24 -17.19 -11.40
CA LYS A 357 -25.80 -17.42 -11.37
C LYS A 357 -25.01 -16.11 -11.47
N ALA A 358 -25.44 -15.16 -12.30
CA ALA A 358 -24.79 -13.85 -12.43
C ALA A 358 -24.90 -13.01 -11.15
N GLU A 359 -26.05 -13.04 -10.47
CA GLU A 359 -26.25 -12.37 -9.17
C GLU A 359 -25.39 -13.02 -8.06
N GLU A 360 -25.36 -14.36 -7.97
CA GLU A 360 -24.48 -15.09 -7.05
C GLU A 360 -23.00 -14.76 -7.31
N GLN A 361 -22.58 -14.71 -8.59
CA GLN A 361 -21.21 -14.32 -8.96
C GLN A 361 -20.91 -12.85 -8.64
N ALA A 362 -21.85 -11.94 -8.86
CA ALA A 362 -21.69 -10.53 -8.51
C ALA A 362 -21.57 -10.34 -6.99
N ARG A 363 -22.34 -11.09 -6.20
CA ARG A 363 -22.25 -11.10 -4.74
C ARG A 363 -20.91 -11.64 -4.25
N GLU A 364 -20.44 -12.76 -4.80
CA GLU A 364 -19.13 -13.31 -4.46
C GLU A 364 -17.99 -12.36 -4.88
N ALA A 365 -18.08 -11.72 -6.04
CA ALA A 365 -17.11 -10.71 -6.48
C ALA A 365 -17.10 -9.47 -5.57
N GLN A 366 -18.26 -9.07 -5.03
CA GLN A 366 -18.36 -7.99 -4.04
C GLN A 366 -17.64 -8.36 -2.74
N ILE A 367 -17.84 -9.59 -2.24
CA ILE A 367 -17.14 -10.11 -1.06
C ILE A 367 -15.63 -10.12 -1.31
N GLU A 368 -15.18 -10.61 -2.46
CA GLU A 368 -13.76 -10.68 -2.77
C GLU A 368 -13.12 -9.31 -2.95
N ALA A 369 -13.84 -8.33 -3.53
CA ALA A 369 -13.39 -6.95 -3.59
C ALA A 369 -13.24 -6.31 -2.20
N SER A 370 -14.14 -6.63 -1.28
CA SER A 370 -14.04 -6.20 0.13
C SER A 370 -12.83 -6.83 0.82
N LEU A 371 -12.59 -8.13 0.64
CA LEU A 371 -11.40 -8.81 1.17
C LEU A 371 -10.10 -8.22 0.61
N GLU A 372 -10.05 -7.91 -0.69
CA GLU A 372 -8.90 -7.28 -1.32
C GLU A 372 -8.61 -5.88 -0.77
N ARG A 373 -9.64 -5.09 -0.41
CA ARG A 373 -9.43 -3.78 0.22
C ARG A 373 -8.77 -3.89 1.59
N VAL A 374 -9.21 -4.86 2.41
CA VAL A 374 -8.57 -5.14 3.71
C VAL A 374 -7.13 -5.61 3.49
N ARG A 375 -6.91 -6.52 2.54
CA ARG A 375 -5.59 -7.04 2.18
C ARG A 375 -4.67 -5.92 1.69
N ALA A 376 -5.15 -5.04 0.82
CA ALA A 376 -4.39 -3.90 0.30
C ALA A 376 -4.03 -2.92 1.42
N LYS A 377 -4.96 -2.63 2.33
CA LYS A 377 -4.68 -1.75 3.47
C LYS A 377 -3.60 -2.34 4.39
N ALA A 378 -3.73 -3.62 4.73
CA ALA A 378 -2.71 -4.34 5.49
C ALA A 378 -1.34 -4.35 4.78
N MET A 379 -1.33 -4.58 3.46
CA MET A 379 -0.11 -4.58 2.65
C MET A 379 0.52 -3.19 2.48
N SER A 380 -0.20 -2.11 2.78
CA SER A 380 0.31 -0.75 2.73
C SER A 380 0.94 -0.27 4.04
N MET A 381 0.69 -0.97 5.16
CA MET A 381 1.23 -0.61 6.48
C MET A 381 2.75 -0.43 6.43
N GLN A 382 3.23 0.71 6.92
CA GLN A 382 4.67 0.97 7.08
C GLN A 382 5.11 0.79 8.53
N ASN A 383 4.24 1.12 9.48
CA ASN A 383 4.50 1.02 10.90
C ASN A 383 3.44 0.14 11.59
N SER A 384 3.80 -0.40 12.75
CA SER A 384 2.92 -1.28 13.52
C SER A 384 1.69 -0.57 14.13
N ASP A 385 1.75 0.75 14.35
CA ASP A 385 0.64 1.57 14.85
C ASP A 385 -0.51 1.74 13.85
N GLU A 386 -0.29 1.42 12.57
CA GLU A 386 -1.32 1.50 11.51
C GLU A 386 -2.34 0.34 11.53
N LEU A 387 -2.24 -0.60 12.47
CA LEU A 387 -3.13 -1.77 12.53
C LEU A 387 -4.61 -1.38 12.71
N ASP A 388 -4.89 -0.31 13.46
CA ASP A 388 -6.25 0.18 13.69
C ASP A 388 -6.90 0.72 12.41
N GLU A 389 -6.10 1.20 11.45
CA GLU A 389 -6.61 1.59 10.14
C GLU A 389 -7.06 0.37 9.31
N VAL A 390 -6.42 -0.80 9.48
CA VAL A 390 -6.86 -2.06 8.85
C VAL A 390 -8.21 -2.50 9.44
N LEU A 391 -8.36 -2.41 10.77
CA LEU A 391 -9.63 -2.71 11.44
C LEU A 391 -10.75 -1.75 11.01
N SER A 392 -10.43 -0.47 10.83
CA SER A 392 -11.37 0.53 10.28
C SER A 392 -11.88 0.12 8.90
N VAL A 393 -10.97 -0.26 7.98
CA VAL A 393 -11.33 -0.70 6.62
C VAL A 393 -12.16 -1.98 6.65
N LEU A 394 -11.87 -2.90 7.57
CA LEU A 394 -12.65 -4.13 7.74
C LEU A 394 -14.08 -3.82 8.17
N CYS A 395 -14.28 -2.89 9.11
CA CYS A 395 -15.61 -2.47 9.53
C CYS A 395 -16.40 -1.84 8.38
N GLU A 396 -15.78 -0.91 7.64
CA GLU A 396 -16.39 -0.31 6.44
C GLU A 396 -16.80 -1.37 5.40
N GLN A 397 -16.03 -2.45 5.27
CA GLN A 397 -16.33 -3.49 4.30
C GLN A 397 -17.53 -4.35 4.73
N PHE A 398 -17.77 -4.53 6.03
CA PHE A 398 -19.02 -5.16 6.49
C PHE A 398 -20.25 -4.31 6.18
N ASP A 399 -20.13 -2.98 6.26
CA ASP A 399 -21.21 -2.07 5.87
C ASP A 399 -21.50 -2.14 4.37
N VAL A 400 -20.45 -2.17 3.53
CA VAL A 400 -20.58 -2.33 2.07
C VAL A 400 -21.27 -3.64 1.70
N LEU A 401 -21.09 -4.69 2.50
CA LEU A 401 -21.72 -6.00 2.29
C LEU A 401 -23.15 -6.08 2.86
N GLY A 402 -23.62 -5.04 3.56
CA GLY A 402 -24.98 -4.95 4.12
C GLY A 402 -25.15 -5.67 5.46
N ILE A 403 -24.06 -6.02 6.15
CA ILE A 403 -24.09 -6.72 7.44
C ILE A 403 -24.44 -5.76 8.58
N LEU A 404 -23.86 -4.55 8.54
CA LEU A 404 -24.14 -3.43 9.46
C LEU A 404 -24.06 -3.83 10.95
N PRO A 405 -22.91 -4.34 11.42
CA PRO A 405 -22.76 -4.73 12.83
C PRO A 405 -22.77 -3.53 13.77
N MET A 406 -23.04 -3.77 15.05
CA MET A 406 -22.96 -2.70 16.07
C MET A 406 -21.51 -2.28 16.31
N SER A 407 -20.60 -3.26 16.32
CA SER A 407 -19.17 -3.05 16.40
C SER A 407 -18.41 -4.24 15.79
N THR A 408 -17.14 -4.00 15.49
CA THR A 408 -16.19 -5.01 15.06
C THR A 408 -15.08 -5.11 16.07
N HIS A 409 -14.56 -6.30 16.27
CA HIS A 409 -13.54 -6.54 17.28
C HIS A 409 -12.49 -7.52 16.79
N MET A 410 -11.32 -7.47 17.42
CA MET A 410 -10.21 -8.40 17.28
C MET A 410 -9.80 -8.89 18.67
N THR A 411 -9.52 -10.18 18.75
CA THR A 411 -9.04 -10.87 19.95
C THR A 411 -7.75 -11.59 19.59
N VAL A 412 -6.66 -11.33 20.31
CA VAL A 412 -5.37 -12.01 20.12
C VAL A 412 -4.99 -12.72 21.41
N PHE A 413 -4.77 -14.03 21.34
CA PHE A 413 -4.44 -14.84 22.50
C PHE A 413 -2.96 -14.81 22.85
N ASN A 414 -2.66 -14.64 24.15
CA ASN A 414 -1.34 -14.84 24.73
C ASN A 414 -1.42 -15.89 25.85
N PHE A 415 -1.23 -17.15 25.46
CA PHE A 415 -1.34 -18.28 26.39
C PHE A 415 -0.24 -18.32 27.44
N ASP A 416 0.96 -17.79 27.15
CA ASP A 416 2.08 -17.76 28.09
C ASP A 416 1.77 -16.88 29.30
N ASN A 417 1.06 -15.77 29.07
CA ASN A 417 0.63 -14.84 30.11
C ASN A 417 -0.81 -15.07 30.59
N ASN A 418 -1.49 -16.13 30.13
CA ASN A 418 -2.90 -16.41 30.38
C ASN A 418 -3.87 -15.24 30.09
N THR A 419 -3.59 -14.47 29.03
CA THR A 419 -4.34 -13.26 28.68
C THR A 419 -4.72 -13.23 27.20
N PHE A 420 -5.58 -12.29 26.82
CA PHE A 420 -5.84 -11.92 25.44
C PHE A 420 -5.93 -10.40 25.29
N THR A 421 -5.44 -9.89 24.16
CA THR A 421 -5.66 -8.50 23.78
C THR A 421 -6.96 -8.40 23.01
N PHE A 422 -7.85 -7.53 23.46
CA PHE A 422 -9.11 -7.22 22.82
C PHE A 422 -9.06 -5.81 22.28
N ARG A 423 -9.33 -5.66 20.97
CA ARG A 423 -9.55 -4.39 20.32
C ARG A 423 -10.96 -4.34 19.76
N GLU A 424 -11.66 -3.22 19.95
CA GLU A 424 -13.02 -3.05 19.45
C GLU A 424 -13.23 -1.65 18.86
N THR A 425 -14.04 -1.54 17.80
CA THR A 425 -14.47 -0.27 17.22
C THR A 425 -15.62 0.35 18.00
N GLY A 426 -15.82 1.67 17.85
CA GLY A 426 -16.99 2.34 18.39
C GLY A 426 -18.29 1.94 17.70
N LYS A 427 -19.41 2.53 18.15
CA LYS A 427 -20.76 2.32 17.61
C LYS A 427 -20.81 2.46 16.09
N TYR A 428 -21.46 1.50 15.43
CA TYR A 428 -21.65 1.47 13.98
C TYR A 428 -20.33 1.60 13.20
N GLY A 429 -19.24 1.07 13.76
CA GLY A 429 -17.94 1.14 13.10
C GLY A 429 -17.25 2.49 13.19
N ASP A 430 -17.63 3.33 14.16
CA ASP A 430 -16.87 4.54 14.46
C ASP A 430 -15.39 4.20 14.72
N ARG A 431 -14.50 4.99 14.14
CA ARG A 431 -13.05 4.72 14.08
C ARG A 431 -12.33 5.03 15.40
N SER A 432 -13.07 5.19 16.50
CA SER A 432 -12.49 5.13 17.83
C SER A 432 -12.22 3.67 18.21
N PHE A 433 -10.98 3.38 18.61
CA PHE A 433 -10.58 2.06 19.06
C PHE A 433 -10.40 2.05 20.57
N GLY A 434 -10.95 1.03 21.20
CA GLY A 434 -10.59 0.64 22.55
C GLY A 434 -9.69 -0.58 22.51
N GLU A 435 -8.58 -0.54 23.25
CA GLU A 435 -7.70 -1.69 23.47
C GLU A 435 -7.65 -2.02 24.96
N GLN A 436 -7.75 -3.31 25.29
CA GLN A 436 -7.53 -3.80 26.63
C GLN A 436 -6.90 -5.20 26.61
N THR A 437 -6.04 -5.49 27.59
CA THR A 437 -5.58 -6.85 27.87
C THR A 437 -6.43 -7.45 28.98
N VAL A 438 -7.01 -8.63 28.73
CA VAL A 438 -7.98 -9.30 29.61
C VAL A 438 -7.49 -10.71 29.95
N ASP A 439 -7.71 -11.16 31.17
CA ASP A 439 -7.40 -12.53 31.58
C ASP A 439 -8.30 -13.54 30.85
N LEU A 440 -7.72 -14.65 30.38
CA LEU A 440 -8.47 -15.72 29.70
C LEU A 440 -9.57 -16.33 30.58
N ASP A 441 -9.40 -16.26 31.90
CA ASP A 441 -10.33 -16.82 32.91
C ASP A 441 -11.30 -15.76 33.48
N ALA A 442 -11.38 -14.55 32.90
CA ALA A 442 -12.19 -13.45 33.45
C ALA A 442 -13.71 -13.67 33.36
N MET A 443 -14.21 -14.48 32.41
CA MET A 443 -15.62 -14.86 32.33
C MET A 443 -15.81 -16.32 31.92
N ASP A 444 -16.80 -16.99 32.51
CA ASP A 444 -17.16 -18.36 32.17
C ASP A 444 -17.70 -18.50 30.72
N THR A 445 -18.27 -17.44 30.14
CA THR A 445 -18.94 -17.46 28.83
C THR A 445 -18.01 -17.88 27.68
N TRP A 446 -16.72 -17.53 27.74
CA TRP A 446 -15.73 -17.91 26.72
C TRP A 446 -14.75 -18.99 27.18
N LYS A 447 -14.93 -19.55 28.37
CA LYS A 447 -14.04 -20.59 28.90
C LYS A 447 -13.94 -21.81 27.98
N ASP A 448 -15.09 -22.29 27.49
CA ASP A 448 -15.14 -23.38 26.51
C ASP A 448 -14.44 -23.03 25.18
N THR A 449 -14.47 -21.76 24.77
CA THR A 449 -13.73 -21.29 23.59
C THR A 449 -12.22 -21.42 23.81
N VAL A 450 -11.73 -20.96 24.98
CA VAL A 450 -10.31 -21.04 25.36
C VAL A 450 -9.86 -22.50 25.49
N ASP A 451 -10.66 -23.35 26.14
CA ASP A 451 -10.36 -24.77 26.32
C ASP A 451 -10.31 -25.51 24.97
N LYS A 452 -11.25 -25.23 24.07
CA LYS A 452 -11.22 -25.76 22.70
C LYS A 452 -10.01 -25.28 21.92
N TRP A 453 -9.56 -24.04 22.11
CA TRP A 453 -8.34 -23.55 21.48
C TRP A 453 -7.09 -24.27 22.00
N LYS A 454 -6.94 -24.37 23.32
CA LYS A 454 -5.84 -25.10 23.99
C LYS A 454 -5.79 -26.57 23.57
N ALA A 455 -6.94 -27.18 23.25
CA ALA A 455 -7.07 -28.56 22.80
C ALA A 455 -6.99 -28.75 21.27
N ASP A 456 -6.74 -27.70 20.48
CA ASP A 456 -6.75 -27.68 19.02
C ASP A 456 -8.06 -28.22 18.39
N LYS A 457 -9.19 -27.85 19.01
CA LYS A 457 -10.56 -28.22 18.60
C LYS A 457 -11.44 -27.00 18.31
N ALA A 458 -10.86 -25.80 18.26
CA ALA A 458 -11.58 -24.58 17.93
C ALA A 458 -12.04 -24.58 16.47
N THR A 459 -13.33 -24.34 16.26
CA THR A 459 -13.98 -24.23 14.94
C THR A 459 -13.59 -22.93 14.23
N ASP A 460 -13.79 -22.90 12.91
CA ASP A 460 -13.47 -21.73 12.07
C ASP A 460 -14.31 -20.50 12.40
N VAL A 461 -15.50 -20.70 12.97
CA VAL A 461 -16.36 -19.65 13.51
C VAL A 461 -16.62 -19.87 14.99
N ASN A 462 -16.55 -18.80 15.76
CA ASN A 462 -16.90 -18.70 17.17
C ASN A 462 -18.21 -17.91 17.29
N LYS A 463 -19.15 -18.44 18.08
CA LYS A 463 -20.45 -17.84 18.32
C LYS A 463 -20.74 -17.84 19.81
N LEU A 464 -20.84 -16.64 20.39
CA LEU A 464 -21.21 -16.45 21.79
C LEU A 464 -22.46 -15.57 21.85
N HIS A 465 -23.32 -15.86 22.83
CA HIS A 465 -24.45 -15.00 23.16
C HIS A 465 -24.31 -14.54 24.59
N PHE A 466 -24.24 -13.24 24.80
CA PHE A 466 -24.23 -12.62 26.13
C PHE A 466 -25.64 -12.08 26.40
N PRO A 467 -26.47 -12.80 27.17
CA PRO A 467 -27.82 -12.35 27.49
C PRO A 467 -27.81 -11.08 28.36
N THR A 468 -28.93 -10.37 28.40
CA THR A 468 -29.06 -9.04 29.02
C THR A 468 -28.64 -8.98 30.49
N ASP A 469 -28.80 -10.07 31.24
CA ASP A 469 -28.41 -10.22 32.65
C ASP A 469 -26.88 -10.30 32.85
N THR A 470 -26.13 -10.68 31.82
CA THR A 470 -24.66 -10.76 31.86
C THR A 470 -23.95 -9.51 31.36
N LEU A 471 -24.67 -8.56 30.73
CA LEU A 471 -24.06 -7.37 30.12
C LEU A 471 -23.32 -6.49 31.15
N ALA A 472 -23.82 -6.37 32.38
CA ALA A 472 -23.13 -5.59 33.41
C ALA A 472 -21.70 -6.13 33.67
N GLN A 473 -21.55 -7.46 33.73
CA GLN A 473 -20.25 -8.10 33.90
C GLN A 473 -19.35 -7.91 32.67
N VAL A 474 -19.89 -7.98 31.46
CA VAL A 474 -19.13 -7.71 30.23
C VAL A 474 -18.52 -6.29 30.27
N TRP A 475 -19.30 -5.28 30.68
CA TRP A 475 -18.80 -3.90 30.78
C TRP A 475 -17.80 -3.69 31.92
N GLU A 476 -17.89 -4.45 33.02
CA GLU A 476 -16.85 -4.43 34.05
C GLU A 476 -15.53 -5.02 33.54
N VAL A 477 -15.59 -6.15 32.82
CA VAL A 477 -14.39 -6.82 32.30
C VAL A 477 -13.71 -5.99 31.22
N PHE A 478 -14.47 -5.37 30.30
CA PHE A 478 -13.94 -4.57 29.19
C PHE A 478 -13.94 -3.05 29.48
N HIS A 479 -13.92 -2.66 30.76
CA HIS A 479 -14.08 -1.26 31.17
C HIS A 479 -13.03 -0.33 30.52
N GLU A 480 -11.76 -0.73 30.46
CA GLU A 480 -10.68 0.11 29.93
C GLU A 480 -10.86 0.36 28.42
N SER A 481 -11.24 -0.69 27.68
CA SER A 481 -11.54 -0.58 26.25
C SER A 481 -12.64 0.47 26.01
N PHE A 482 -13.78 0.35 26.70
CA PHE A 482 -14.87 1.30 26.55
C PHE A 482 -14.54 2.71 27.08
N ALA A 483 -13.78 2.83 28.17
CA ALA A 483 -13.43 4.12 28.76
C ALA A 483 -12.46 4.93 27.87
N SER A 484 -11.60 4.27 27.10
CA SER A 484 -10.65 4.92 26.20
C SER A 484 -11.31 5.57 24.97
N MET A 485 -12.52 5.16 24.61
CA MET A 485 -13.26 5.71 23.46
C MET A 485 -13.91 7.09 23.80
N PRO A 486 -14.11 7.98 22.80
CA PRO A 486 -14.92 9.20 22.94
C PRO A 486 -16.35 8.90 23.36
N GLU A 487 -16.95 9.76 24.19
CA GLU A 487 -18.26 9.52 24.81
C GLU A 487 -19.39 9.26 23.78
N GLU A 488 -19.35 9.94 22.64
CA GLU A 488 -20.30 9.81 21.53
C GLU A 488 -20.16 8.51 20.72
N SER A 489 -18.98 7.89 20.75
CA SER A 489 -18.68 6.63 20.05
C SER A 489 -18.80 5.39 20.93
N ARG A 490 -18.89 5.56 22.26
CA ARG A 490 -18.94 4.48 23.24
C ARG A 490 -20.19 3.62 23.10
N ILE A 491 -19.97 2.32 23.03
CA ILE A 491 -21.00 1.29 23.09
C ILE A 491 -21.52 1.18 24.53
N THR A 492 -22.84 1.11 24.69
CA THR A 492 -23.51 0.96 25.99
C THR A 492 -24.41 -0.28 26.00
N PRO A 493 -24.76 -0.81 27.18
CA PRO A 493 -25.68 -1.94 27.25
C PRO A 493 -27.05 -1.66 26.60
N ALA A 494 -27.47 -0.39 26.53
CA ALA A 494 -28.73 0.01 25.91
C ALA A 494 -28.76 -0.20 24.39
N ASP A 495 -27.58 -0.32 23.75
CA ASP A 495 -27.47 -0.56 22.32
C ASP A 495 -27.71 -2.05 21.96
N TYR A 496 -27.75 -2.95 22.96
CA TYR A 496 -28.02 -4.38 22.82
C TYR A 496 -29.27 -4.82 23.60
N PRO A 497 -30.48 -4.49 23.10
CA PRO A 497 -31.73 -4.76 23.83
C PRO A 497 -32.00 -6.25 24.10
N ASP A 498 -31.50 -7.14 23.24
CA ASP A 498 -31.65 -8.60 23.33
C ASP A 498 -30.34 -9.33 23.71
N GLY A 499 -29.36 -8.57 24.22
CA GLY A 499 -28.00 -9.08 24.48
C GLY A 499 -27.07 -9.00 23.28
N ILE A 500 -25.81 -9.40 23.47
CA ILE A 500 -24.77 -9.37 22.43
C ILE A 500 -24.73 -10.70 21.71
N TYR A 501 -24.92 -10.68 20.40
CA TYR A 501 -24.64 -11.81 19.53
C TYR A 501 -23.26 -11.62 18.91
N HIS A 502 -22.29 -12.32 19.47
CA HIS A 502 -20.90 -12.29 19.04
C HIS A 502 -20.66 -13.36 17.97
N THR A 503 -20.11 -12.95 16.83
CA THR A 503 -19.72 -13.87 15.75
C THR A 503 -18.34 -13.50 15.24
N ALA A 504 -17.38 -14.41 15.38
CA ALA A 504 -15.99 -14.15 15.04
C ALA A 504 -15.32 -15.32 14.33
N GLY A 505 -14.52 -15.02 13.32
CA GLY A 505 -13.78 -16.00 12.54
C GLY A 505 -12.41 -16.26 13.16
N LYS A 506 -11.99 -17.52 13.15
CA LYS A 506 -10.70 -17.96 13.65
C LYS A 506 -9.57 -17.54 12.70
N HIS A 507 -8.49 -17.02 13.25
CA HIS A 507 -7.21 -16.83 12.56
C HIS A 507 -6.05 -17.34 13.44
N PRO A 508 -4.81 -17.48 12.95
CA PRO A 508 -3.73 -18.15 13.72
C PRO A 508 -3.43 -17.58 15.10
N PHE A 509 -3.83 -16.34 15.38
CA PHE A 509 -3.50 -15.62 16.62
C PHE A 509 -4.71 -15.40 17.53
N GLY A 510 -5.93 -15.74 17.08
CA GLY A 510 -7.15 -15.53 17.83
C GLY A 510 -8.38 -15.38 16.93
N TYR A 511 -9.21 -14.37 17.20
CA TYR A 511 -10.49 -14.16 16.53
C TYR A 511 -10.65 -12.74 16.03
N ILE A 512 -11.34 -12.57 14.89
CA ILE A 512 -11.81 -11.26 14.44
C ILE A 512 -13.26 -11.38 14.00
N GLY A 513 -14.08 -10.40 14.35
CA GLY A 513 -15.52 -10.57 14.23
C GLY A 513 -16.32 -9.32 14.47
N MET A 514 -17.59 -9.57 14.74
CA MET A 514 -18.61 -8.56 14.89
C MET A 514 -19.53 -8.89 16.07
N ASN A 515 -20.00 -7.83 16.71
CA ASN A 515 -21.04 -7.88 17.72
C ASN A 515 -22.35 -7.32 17.11
N GLN A 516 -23.45 -8.05 17.27
CA GLN A 516 -24.76 -7.72 16.71
C GLN A 516 -25.87 -7.76 17.75
N THR A 517 -27.00 -7.15 17.43
CA THR A 517 -28.27 -7.22 18.20
C THR A 517 -29.14 -8.41 17.81
N ARG A 518 -28.72 -9.21 16.83
CA ARG A 518 -29.39 -10.43 16.36
C ARG A 518 -28.35 -11.53 16.04
N PRO A 519 -28.75 -12.81 15.98
CA PRO A 519 -27.89 -13.87 15.45
C PRO A 519 -27.42 -13.55 14.02
N ALA A 520 -26.17 -13.90 13.72
CA ALA A 520 -25.63 -13.82 12.37
C ALA A 520 -26.32 -14.81 11.43
N SER A 521 -26.51 -14.42 10.17
CA SER A 521 -27.02 -15.33 9.13
C SER A 521 -25.92 -16.34 8.72
N PRO A 522 -26.28 -17.50 8.10
CA PRO A 522 -25.28 -18.43 7.59
C PRO A 522 -24.31 -17.80 6.56
N GLU A 523 -24.77 -16.83 5.77
CA GLU A 523 -23.91 -16.08 4.84
C GLU A 523 -22.93 -15.18 5.60
N GLU A 524 -23.40 -14.46 6.63
CA GLU A 524 -22.57 -13.60 7.48
C GLU A 524 -21.48 -14.40 8.21
N GLU A 525 -21.80 -15.60 8.70
CA GLU A 525 -20.82 -16.51 9.31
C GLU A 525 -19.70 -16.87 8.31
N GLN A 526 -20.05 -17.19 7.06
CA GLN A 526 -19.07 -17.50 6.01
C GLN A 526 -18.23 -16.29 5.63
N ILE A 527 -18.83 -15.10 5.55
CA ILE A 527 -18.11 -13.85 5.28
C ILE A 527 -17.07 -13.61 6.38
N VAL A 528 -17.45 -13.67 7.65
CA VAL A 528 -16.52 -13.44 8.77
C VAL A 528 -15.37 -14.44 8.79
N ILE A 529 -15.60 -15.71 8.45
CA ILE A 529 -14.52 -16.71 8.29
C ILE A 529 -13.52 -16.27 7.20
N LYS A 530 -14.00 -15.81 6.04
CA LYS A 530 -13.13 -15.32 4.95
C LYS A 530 -12.30 -14.11 5.42
N PHE A 531 -12.93 -13.14 6.09
CA PHE A 531 -12.23 -11.97 6.64
C PHE A 531 -11.18 -12.35 7.69
N ALA A 532 -11.45 -13.32 8.55
CA ALA A 532 -10.48 -13.79 9.55
C ALA A 532 -9.23 -14.39 8.90
N ASN A 533 -9.39 -15.17 7.83
CA ASN A 533 -8.26 -15.71 7.09
C ASN A 533 -7.40 -14.61 6.43
N GLU A 534 -8.02 -13.55 5.88
CA GLU A 534 -7.29 -12.39 5.37
C GLU A 534 -6.58 -11.62 6.48
N PHE A 535 -7.30 -11.36 7.57
CA PHE A 535 -6.78 -10.61 8.69
C PHE A 535 -5.62 -11.35 9.37
N GLY A 536 -5.67 -12.68 9.47
CA GLY A 536 -4.54 -13.47 9.98
C GLY A 536 -3.24 -13.20 9.21
N ARG A 537 -3.31 -13.00 7.89
CA ARG A 537 -2.14 -12.62 7.09
C ARG A 537 -1.69 -11.18 7.34
N ALA A 538 -2.64 -10.26 7.48
CA ALA A 538 -2.37 -8.88 7.85
C ALA A 538 -1.68 -8.78 9.22
N TYR A 539 -2.18 -9.54 10.19
CA TYR A 539 -1.65 -9.55 11.56
C TYR A 539 -0.24 -10.15 11.63
N GLN A 540 0.06 -11.19 10.83
CA GLN A 540 1.43 -11.68 10.71
C GLN A 540 2.39 -10.58 10.21
N ARG A 541 1.97 -9.76 9.23
CA ARG A 541 2.77 -8.61 8.78
C ARG A 541 2.96 -7.57 9.89
N PHE A 542 1.92 -7.29 10.68
CA PHE A 542 2.06 -6.43 11.85
C PHE A 542 3.13 -6.95 12.82
N LEU A 543 3.12 -8.25 13.13
CA LEU A 543 4.15 -8.87 13.98
C LEU A 543 5.54 -8.78 13.35
N ASP A 544 5.65 -8.96 12.03
CA ASP A 544 6.90 -8.83 11.30
C ASP A 544 7.42 -7.38 11.32
N LEU A 545 6.53 -6.38 11.23
CA LEU A 545 6.86 -4.96 11.34
C LEU A 545 7.33 -4.61 12.76
N GLN A 546 6.64 -5.05 13.82
CA GLN A 546 7.09 -4.86 15.20
C GLN A 546 8.50 -5.43 15.41
N LYS A 547 8.73 -6.64 14.90
CA LYS A 547 10.06 -7.27 14.96
C LYS A 547 11.10 -6.48 14.18
N ALA A 548 10.76 -5.92 13.03
CA ALA A 548 11.66 -5.10 12.22
C ALA A 548 11.98 -3.75 12.91
N GLU A 549 10.98 -3.12 13.54
CA GLU A 549 11.13 -1.89 14.34
C GLU A 549 12.07 -2.13 15.53
N ASP A 550 11.85 -3.22 16.29
CA ASP A 550 12.73 -3.62 17.40
C ASP A 550 14.17 -3.89 16.94
N GLN A 551 14.33 -4.59 15.80
CA GLN A 551 15.64 -4.86 15.21
C GLN A 551 16.33 -3.58 14.73
N ALA A 552 15.60 -2.65 14.12
CA ALA A 552 16.14 -1.37 13.67
C ALA A 552 16.62 -0.51 14.85
N LYS A 553 15.85 -0.51 15.95
CA LYS A 553 16.21 0.17 17.19
C LYS A 553 17.46 -0.43 17.84
N GLU A 554 17.54 -1.75 17.93
CA GLU A 554 18.73 -2.44 18.46
C GLU A 554 19.97 -2.20 17.58
N ALA A 555 19.82 -2.21 16.25
CA ALA A 555 20.88 -1.86 15.32
C ALA A 555 21.35 -0.41 15.47
N GLN A 556 20.43 0.53 15.73
CA GLN A 556 20.76 1.93 16.01
C GLN A 556 21.59 2.06 17.30
N ILE A 557 21.22 1.33 18.37
CA ILE A 557 21.96 1.30 19.64
C ILE A 557 23.35 0.72 19.45
N GLU A 558 23.49 -0.43 18.76
CA GLU A 558 24.81 -1.02 18.47
C GLU A 558 25.68 -0.12 17.59
N ALA A 559 25.12 0.52 16.57
CA ALA A 559 25.86 1.47 15.75
C ALA A 559 26.37 2.67 16.57
N ALA A 560 25.57 3.15 17.53
CA ALA A 560 25.95 4.22 18.43
C ALA A 560 27.09 3.79 19.39
N LEU A 561 27.00 2.58 19.96
CA LEU A 561 28.09 1.99 20.76
C LEU A 561 29.37 1.82 19.93
N GLU A 562 29.26 1.36 18.68
CA GLU A 562 30.42 1.15 17.81
C GLU A 562 31.08 2.47 17.41
N ARG A 563 30.32 3.54 17.20
CA ARG A 563 30.88 4.89 16.99
C ARG A 563 31.70 5.36 18.18
N VAL A 564 31.29 5.03 19.41
CA VAL A 564 32.08 5.32 20.62
C VAL A 564 33.30 4.41 20.70
N ARG A 565 33.18 3.09 20.41
CA ARG A 565 34.35 2.18 20.33
C ARG A 565 35.40 2.65 19.34
N ALA A 566 34.97 3.08 18.15
CA ALA A 566 35.87 3.62 17.13
C ALA A 566 36.62 4.86 17.64
N GLN A 567 35.93 5.76 18.34
CA GLN A 567 36.54 6.92 18.98
C GLN A 567 37.57 6.52 20.04
N THR A 568 37.27 5.49 20.85
CA THR A 568 38.19 4.91 21.84
C THR A 568 39.43 4.29 21.19
N MET A 569 39.27 3.57 20.08
CA MET A 569 40.40 2.98 19.35
C MET A 569 41.29 4.04 18.70
N ALA A 570 40.72 5.20 18.34
CA ALA A 570 41.44 6.33 17.76
C ALA A 570 42.23 7.17 18.78
N MET A 571 42.22 6.81 20.07
CA MET A 571 43.00 7.50 21.09
C MET A 571 44.51 7.29 20.88
N HIS A 572 45.24 8.40 20.74
CA HIS A 572 46.69 8.44 20.57
C HIS A 572 47.43 8.95 21.80
N SER A 573 46.78 9.76 22.63
CA SER A 573 47.28 10.19 23.93
C SER A 573 46.20 10.06 25.01
N SER A 574 46.62 10.14 26.28
CA SER A 574 45.70 10.17 27.42
C SER A 574 44.71 11.36 27.36
N GLU A 575 45.09 12.48 26.74
CA GLU A 575 44.23 13.66 26.54
C GLU A 575 43.01 13.39 25.62
N ASP A 576 43.08 12.39 24.73
CA ASP A 576 41.99 12.07 23.79
C ASP A 576 40.74 11.51 24.48
N VAL A 577 40.83 11.09 25.74
CA VAL A 577 39.71 10.49 26.48
C VAL A 577 38.50 11.43 26.57
N GLY A 578 38.74 12.76 26.61
CA GLY A 578 37.68 13.75 26.60
C GLY A 578 36.81 13.70 25.34
N LYS A 579 37.42 13.46 24.17
CA LYS A 579 36.68 13.33 22.90
C LYS A 579 35.76 12.10 22.92
N CYS A 580 36.21 11.01 23.53
CA CYS A 580 35.41 9.78 23.70
C CYS A 580 34.18 10.03 24.58
N VAL A 581 34.37 10.73 25.70
CA VAL A 581 33.30 11.12 26.63
C VAL A 581 32.26 12.01 25.93
N VAL A 582 32.70 13.04 25.19
CA VAL A 582 31.79 13.92 24.43
C VAL A 582 31.02 13.12 23.37
N LYS A 583 31.70 12.24 22.64
CA LYS A 583 31.05 11.39 21.63
C LYS A 583 29.99 10.49 22.24
N MET A 584 30.29 9.85 23.37
CA MET A 584 29.35 9.02 24.13
C MET A 584 28.07 9.77 24.50
N PHE A 585 28.19 11.01 24.98
CA PHE A 585 27.02 11.81 25.32
C PHE A 585 26.18 12.18 24.10
N ALA A 586 26.81 12.58 23.00
CA ALA A 586 26.10 12.88 21.76
C ALA A 586 25.28 11.67 21.25
N GLU A 587 25.86 10.47 21.33
CA GLU A 587 25.18 9.23 20.96
C GLU A 587 23.99 8.92 21.90
N LEU A 588 24.16 9.07 23.21
CA LEU A 588 23.06 8.88 24.18
C LEU A 588 21.92 9.88 23.99
N THR A 589 22.22 11.15 23.69
CA THR A 589 21.22 12.15 23.35
C THR A 589 20.44 11.76 22.08
N SER A 590 21.12 11.24 21.06
CA SER A 590 20.45 10.75 19.83
C SER A 590 19.53 9.55 20.04
N LEU A 591 19.72 8.82 21.15
CA LEU A 591 18.91 7.67 21.57
C LEU A 591 17.81 8.04 22.57
N GLY A 592 17.53 9.33 22.76
CA GLY A 592 16.39 9.82 23.54
C GLY A 592 16.71 10.27 24.96
N VAL A 593 17.98 10.42 25.35
CA VAL A 593 18.28 11.17 26.57
C VAL A 593 18.06 12.68 26.33
N ASP A 594 17.31 13.31 27.23
CA ASP A 594 17.03 14.76 27.18
C ASP A 594 18.31 15.59 27.09
N GLU A 595 18.33 16.60 26.21
CA GLU A 595 19.50 17.47 25.99
C GLU A 595 19.90 18.28 27.22
N GLY A 596 18.97 18.53 28.15
CA GLY A 596 19.22 19.18 29.44
C GLY A 596 19.85 18.25 30.48
N THR A 597 20.03 16.97 30.18
CA THR A 597 20.64 16.00 31.10
C THR A 597 22.11 16.32 31.31
N ARG A 598 22.50 16.57 32.56
CA ARG A 598 23.91 16.76 32.93
C ARG A 598 24.56 15.41 33.16
N PHE A 599 25.61 15.12 32.40
CA PHE A 599 26.34 13.88 32.53
C PHE A 599 27.76 14.05 33.06
N GLY A 600 28.29 12.98 33.62
CA GLY A 600 29.70 12.87 33.90
C GLY A 600 30.10 11.48 34.34
N ILE A 601 31.38 11.35 34.65
CA ILE A 601 32.01 10.12 35.13
C ILE A 601 32.68 10.43 36.46
N GLY A 602 32.42 9.62 37.48
CA GLY A 602 33.22 9.55 38.68
C GLY A 602 34.23 8.44 38.56
N ILE A 603 35.51 8.75 38.73
CA ILE A 603 36.61 7.81 38.88
C ILE A 603 36.94 7.73 40.36
N LEU A 604 36.77 6.53 40.93
CA LEU A 604 36.81 6.34 42.37
C LEU A 604 38.14 5.74 42.84
N ASN A 605 38.71 6.37 43.85
CA ASN A 605 39.85 5.93 44.62
C ASN A 605 39.39 4.95 45.72
N HIS A 606 40.06 3.80 45.79
CA HIS A 606 39.83 2.79 46.83
C HIS A 606 40.39 3.19 48.21
N ASP A 607 41.46 3.98 48.24
CA ASP A 607 42.26 4.24 49.43
C ASP A 607 41.77 5.46 50.23
N ASN A 608 41.09 6.39 49.57
CA ASN A 608 40.55 7.58 50.23
C ASN A 608 39.22 8.06 49.62
N GLU A 609 38.61 9.04 50.28
CA GLU A 609 37.31 9.61 49.93
C GLU A 609 37.40 10.73 48.85
N ASN A 610 38.61 11.06 48.41
CA ASN A 610 38.86 12.07 47.39
C ASN A 610 38.87 11.42 46.00
N ASN A 611 37.86 11.72 45.20
CA ASN A 611 37.59 11.05 43.93
C ASN A 611 37.58 12.06 42.78
N GLN A 612 37.90 11.61 41.58
CA GLN A 612 37.96 12.49 40.43
C GLN A 612 36.61 12.47 39.70
N LEU A 613 36.06 13.64 39.39
CA LEU A 613 34.81 13.78 38.64
C LEU A 613 35.09 14.48 37.31
N TRP A 614 34.56 13.90 36.25
CA TRP A 614 34.66 14.39 34.89
C TRP A 614 33.25 14.76 34.44
N THR A 615 32.91 16.04 34.48
CA THR A 615 31.61 16.53 33.98
C THR A 615 31.78 17.13 32.61
N ALA A 616 31.02 16.63 31.63
CA ALA A 616 30.84 17.38 30.40
C ALA A 616 29.77 18.44 30.60
N ARG A 617 30.06 19.64 30.13
CA ARG A 617 29.12 20.75 30.10
C ARG A 617 29.03 21.28 28.68
N LYS A 618 27.81 21.37 28.18
CA LYS A 618 27.49 22.08 26.93
C LYS A 618 27.43 23.58 27.25
N ASP A 619 28.30 24.37 26.61
CA ASP A 619 28.28 25.84 26.63
C ASP A 619 28.13 26.33 25.19
N GLY A 620 26.89 26.63 24.77
CA GLY A 620 26.57 26.84 23.35
C GLY A 620 26.67 25.54 22.54
N GLU A 621 27.47 25.52 21.48
CA GLU A 621 27.75 24.32 20.67
C GLU A 621 28.99 23.54 21.12
N GLU A 622 29.82 24.11 21.99
CA GLU A 622 31.02 23.43 22.50
C GLU A 622 30.71 22.63 23.78
N VAL A 623 31.18 21.38 23.82
CA VAL A 623 31.13 20.56 25.03
C VAL A 623 32.50 20.61 25.70
N ASN A 624 32.58 21.31 26.82
CA ASN A 624 33.78 21.43 27.63
C ASN A 624 33.78 20.38 28.75
N MET A 625 34.92 19.71 28.96
CA MET A 625 35.09 18.75 30.04
C MET A 625 35.72 19.43 31.26
N HIS A 626 35.00 19.44 32.37
CA HIS A 626 35.50 19.88 33.66
C HIS A 626 35.96 18.67 34.48
N ILE A 627 37.26 18.56 34.70
CA ILE A 627 37.87 17.55 35.56
C ILE A 627 38.23 18.21 36.89
N GLY A 628 37.86 17.57 37.99
CA GLY A 628 38.29 18.01 39.31
C GLY A 628 38.10 16.95 40.38
N HIS A 629 38.51 17.28 41.60
CA HIS A 629 38.47 16.35 42.72
C HIS A 629 37.36 16.72 43.69
N LEU A 630 36.62 15.72 44.14
CA LEU A 630 35.53 15.89 45.09
C LEU A 630 35.58 14.82 46.17
N GLU A 631 35.43 15.29 47.39
CA GLU A 631 35.39 14.47 48.58
C GLU A 631 33.98 13.89 48.75
N MET A 632 33.86 12.57 48.59
CA MET A 632 32.56 11.88 48.52
C MET A 632 31.82 11.87 49.86
N SER A 633 32.50 12.25 50.95
CA SER A 633 31.92 12.38 52.29
C SER A 633 31.12 13.68 52.50
N TRP A 634 31.15 14.63 51.55
CA TRP A 634 30.55 15.97 51.72
C TRP A 634 29.04 16.06 51.53
N HIS A 635 28.38 15.06 50.93
CA HIS A 635 26.92 15.09 50.71
C HIS A 635 26.29 13.68 50.80
N PRO A 636 25.06 13.52 51.31
CA PRO A 636 24.36 12.23 51.34
C PRO A 636 24.33 11.49 50.00
N LEU A 637 23.99 12.18 48.91
CA LEU A 637 24.06 11.65 47.55
C LEU A 637 25.43 11.03 47.21
N LEU A 638 26.53 11.73 47.49
CA LEU A 638 27.88 11.26 47.15
C LEU A 638 28.27 10.03 47.99
N LYS A 639 27.91 10.04 49.28
CA LYS A 639 28.10 8.88 50.17
C LYS A 639 27.37 7.66 49.63
N SER A 640 26.10 7.83 49.26
CA SER A 640 25.28 6.75 48.74
C SER A 640 25.79 6.21 47.40
N ALA A 641 26.21 7.09 46.48
CA ALA A 641 26.83 6.69 45.22
C ALA A 641 28.15 5.91 45.44
N ARG A 642 28.94 6.30 46.44
CA ARG A 642 30.18 5.59 46.80
C ARG A 642 29.92 4.24 47.47
N GLU A 643 28.92 4.14 48.34
CA GLU A 643 28.49 2.87 48.92
C GLU A 643 27.99 1.92 47.83
N ALA A 644 27.21 2.43 46.88
CA ALA A 644 26.77 1.69 45.70
C ALA A 644 27.95 1.19 44.86
N TRP A 645 28.97 2.02 44.63
CA TRP A 645 30.19 1.60 43.95
C TRP A 645 30.98 0.56 44.75
N LYS A 646 31.17 0.73 46.07
CA LYS A 646 31.84 -0.29 46.91
C LYS A 646 31.10 -1.63 46.90
N ALA A 647 29.78 -1.59 46.82
CA ALA A 647 28.93 -2.78 46.68
C ALA A 647 28.83 -3.31 45.23
N GLN A 648 29.36 -2.57 44.25
CA GLN A 648 29.30 -2.89 42.81
C GLN A 648 27.88 -3.17 42.31
N VAL A 649 26.90 -2.37 42.76
CA VAL A 649 25.51 -2.50 42.27
C VAL A 649 25.39 -1.94 40.85
N SER A 650 24.80 -2.67 39.90
CA SER A 650 24.77 -2.27 38.48
C SER A 650 24.10 -0.91 38.18
N PHE A 651 23.25 -0.43 39.09
CA PHE A 651 22.55 0.83 38.96
C PHE A 651 22.17 1.36 40.35
N HIS A 652 22.38 2.64 40.56
CA HIS A 652 22.00 3.37 41.77
C HIS A 652 21.23 4.63 41.38
N LYS A 653 20.21 4.97 42.17
CA LYS A 653 19.36 6.15 41.96
C LYS A 653 19.28 6.96 43.24
N TYR A 654 19.38 8.27 43.12
CA TYR A 654 19.19 9.21 44.23
C TYR A 654 18.32 10.38 43.78
N ILE A 655 17.34 10.78 44.59
CA ILE A 655 16.43 11.89 44.28
C ILE A 655 16.83 13.11 45.12
N LEU A 656 17.17 14.21 44.45
CA LEU A 656 17.44 15.51 45.07
C LEU A 656 16.18 16.39 44.96
N GLU A 657 15.65 16.81 46.10
CA GLU A 657 14.52 17.73 46.17
C GLU A 657 14.64 18.68 47.37
N GLY A 658 13.99 19.84 47.28
CA GLY A 658 13.94 20.82 48.37
C GLY A 658 15.33 21.26 48.85
N GLU A 659 15.55 21.17 50.17
CA GLU A 659 16.81 21.59 50.79
C GLU A 659 18.01 20.70 50.40
N ASP A 660 17.79 19.42 50.15
CA ASP A 660 18.87 18.47 49.78
C ASP A 660 19.50 18.87 48.42
N LEU A 661 18.65 19.20 47.44
CA LEU A 661 19.08 19.71 46.13
C LEU A 661 19.92 20.99 46.25
N ILE A 662 19.44 21.96 47.03
CA ILE A 662 20.11 23.25 47.21
C ILE A 662 21.47 23.06 47.92
N ASN A 663 21.52 22.19 48.93
CA ASN A 663 22.74 21.91 49.68
C ASN A 663 23.79 21.21 48.82
N TYR A 664 23.39 20.25 47.98
CA TYR A 664 24.28 19.60 47.02
C TYR A 664 24.96 20.60 46.09
N TYR A 665 24.19 21.48 45.45
CA TYR A 665 24.73 22.45 44.50
C TYR A 665 25.52 23.58 45.17
N LYS A 666 25.16 24.00 46.39
CA LYS A 666 25.99 24.91 47.19
C LYS A 666 27.36 24.30 47.49
N MET A 667 27.38 23.05 47.94
CA MET A 667 28.61 22.31 48.21
C MET A 667 29.50 22.25 46.96
N LEU A 668 28.94 21.86 45.81
CA LEU A 668 29.67 21.83 44.53
C LEU A 668 30.24 23.19 44.13
N ASN A 669 29.47 24.27 44.29
CA ASN A 669 29.94 25.62 43.95
C ASN A 669 31.08 26.12 44.85
N THR A 670 31.22 25.56 46.05
CA THR A 670 32.26 25.90 47.03
C THR A 670 33.45 24.93 47.05
N ALA A 671 33.37 23.80 46.35
CA ALA A 671 34.43 22.79 46.32
C ALA A 671 35.74 23.39 45.75
N PRO A 672 36.89 23.28 46.43
CA PRO A 672 38.12 23.95 46.03
C PRO A 672 38.61 23.51 44.64
N ASP A 673 38.57 22.21 44.36
CA ASP A 673 39.15 21.59 43.16
C ASP A 673 38.10 21.13 42.14
N TYR A 674 36.83 21.56 42.29
CA TYR A 674 35.72 21.16 41.41
C TYR A 674 34.59 22.21 41.34
N LYS A 675 34.93 23.44 40.94
CA LYS A 675 33.98 24.58 40.90
C LYS A 675 33.23 24.67 39.58
N ILE A 676 32.02 24.11 39.54
CA ILE A 676 31.14 24.12 38.36
C ILE A 676 30.24 25.37 38.24
N GLN A 677 30.17 26.21 39.30
CA GLN A 677 29.44 27.49 39.36
C GLN A 677 28.02 27.44 38.76
N ILE A 678 27.17 26.57 39.31
CA ILE A 678 25.80 26.37 38.85
C ILE A 678 24.88 27.42 39.50
N PRO A 679 24.11 28.22 38.71
CA PRO A 679 23.18 29.20 39.26
C PRO A 679 22.03 28.52 40.01
N LEU A 680 21.97 28.71 41.33
CA LEU A 680 20.97 28.06 42.19
C LEU A 680 19.52 28.44 41.80
N GLU A 681 19.31 29.64 41.27
CA GLU A 681 17.99 30.13 40.86
C GLU A 681 17.46 29.49 39.57
N LYS A 682 18.32 28.81 38.81
CA LYS A 682 17.96 28.11 37.57
C LYS A 682 17.79 26.60 37.77
N LEU A 683 17.92 26.10 38.99
CA LEU A 683 17.73 24.68 39.28
C LEU A 683 16.26 24.27 39.12
N PRO A 684 15.97 23.06 38.61
CA PRO A 684 14.61 22.54 38.60
C PRO A 684 14.12 22.25 40.02
N LYS A 685 12.81 22.00 40.19
CA LYS A 685 12.23 21.69 41.51
C LYS A 685 12.78 20.39 42.14
N LYS A 686 13.19 19.45 41.29
CA LYS A 686 13.80 18.17 41.66
C LYS A 686 14.79 17.76 40.57
N GLU A 687 15.79 16.99 40.96
CA GLU A 687 16.65 16.26 40.04
C GLU A 687 16.83 14.83 40.52
N ILE A 688 16.99 13.91 39.58
CA ILE A 688 17.23 12.51 39.83
C ILE A 688 18.62 12.19 39.29
N GLN A 689 19.50 11.75 40.17
CA GLN A 689 20.77 11.17 39.78
C GLN A 689 20.58 9.69 39.43
N HIS A 690 21.03 9.34 38.23
CA HIS A 690 21.11 7.98 37.72
C HIS A 690 22.59 7.60 37.65
N CYS A 691 23.05 6.69 38.50
CA CYS A 691 24.44 6.23 38.56
C CYS A 691 24.55 4.81 38.03
N PHE A 692 25.39 4.63 37.02
CA PHE A 692 25.70 3.36 36.37
C PHE A 692 27.11 2.97 36.78
N ILE A 693 27.19 2.00 37.70
CA ILE A 693 28.44 1.63 38.35
C ILE A 693 29.25 0.70 37.44
N PHE A 694 30.56 0.94 37.38
CA PHE A 694 31.55 0.07 36.77
C PHE A 694 32.76 -0.10 37.70
N GLU A 695 33.70 -0.96 37.34
CA GLU A 695 34.81 -1.36 38.23
C GLU A 695 35.57 -0.16 38.83
N HIS A 696 35.92 0.82 37.98
CA HIS A 696 36.78 1.95 38.37
C HIS A 696 35.98 3.20 38.81
N GLY A 697 34.64 3.12 38.86
CA GLY A 697 33.80 4.24 39.28
C GLY A 697 32.35 4.17 38.79
N PHE A 698 31.80 5.29 38.34
CA PHE A 698 30.43 5.31 37.80
C PHE A 698 30.19 6.39 36.77
N PHE A 699 29.33 6.10 35.80
CA PHE A 699 28.74 7.08 34.91
C PHE A 699 27.49 7.65 35.59
N TYR A 700 27.34 8.97 35.65
CA TYR A 700 26.17 9.61 36.26
C TYR A 700 25.45 10.53 35.30
N ALA A 701 24.12 10.57 35.43
CA ALA A 701 23.23 11.48 34.71
C ALA A 701 22.28 12.17 35.69
N PHE A 702 22.13 13.48 35.58
CA PHE A 702 21.18 14.30 36.35
C PHE A 702 20.10 14.84 35.43
N THR A 703 18.84 14.56 35.76
CA THR A 703 17.66 15.00 35.00
C THR A 703 16.45 15.19 35.93
N PRO A 704 15.52 16.13 35.65
CA PRO A 704 14.28 16.26 36.41
C PRO A 704 13.28 15.11 36.17
N HIS A 705 13.50 14.29 35.13
CA HIS A 705 12.63 13.19 34.74
C HIS A 705 13.29 11.83 35.03
N GLU A 706 12.49 10.83 35.38
CA GLU A 706 13.01 9.47 35.59
C GLU A 706 13.32 8.82 34.24
N PHE A 707 14.47 8.14 34.14
CA PHE A 707 14.78 7.35 32.95
C PHE A 707 13.84 6.15 32.85
N GLN A 708 13.26 5.96 31.67
CA GLN A 708 12.47 4.78 31.37
C GLN A 708 13.34 3.51 31.47
N PRO A 709 12.78 2.34 31.82
CA PRO A 709 13.54 1.11 31.98
C PRO A 709 14.45 0.77 30.80
N GLU A 710 13.98 1.01 29.57
CA GLU A 710 14.76 0.83 28.35
C GLU A 710 15.99 1.74 28.29
N LEU A 711 15.81 3.04 28.59
CA LEU A 711 16.90 4.01 28.59
C LEU A 711 17.96 3.71 29.66
N ILE A 712 17.54 3.13 30.80
CA ILE A 712 18.46 2.61 31.82
C ILE A 712 19.32 1.47 31.23
N GLN A 713 18.72 0.52 30.48
CA GLN A 713 19.49 -0.58 29.87
C GLN A 713 20.45 -0.09 28.78
N ILE A 714 20.01 0.86 27.94
CA ILE A 714 20.87 1.51 26.94
C ILE A 714 22.07 2.16 27.64
N THR A 715 21.82 3.01 28.64
CA THR A 715 22.88 3.74 29.34
C THR A 715 23.83 2.81 30.10
N LYS A 716 23.34 1.67 30.63
CA LYS A 716 24.20 0.61 31.20
C LYS A 716 25.23 0.09 30.19
N ARG A 717 24.81 -0.22 28.95
CA ARG A 717 25.71 -0.71 27.89
C ARG A 717 26.78 0.33 27.54
N PHE A 718 26.38 1.60 27.46
CA PHE A 718 27.30 2.71 27.27
C PHE A 718 28.29 2.84 28.44
N SER A 719 27.84 2.71 29.69
CA SER A 719 28.71 2.72 30.87
C SER A 719 29.75 1.58 30.83
N SER A 720 29.35 0.37 30.46
CA SER A 720 30.29 -0.76 30.29
C SER A 720 31.30 -0.53 29.16
N LEU A 721 30.90 0.16 28.09
CA LEU A 721 31.82 0.56 27.02
C LEU A 721 32.82 1.63 27.52
N PHE A 722 32.36 2.57 28.33
CA PHE A 722 33.24 3.58 28.90
C PHE A 722 34.33 2.96 29.79
N GLU A 723 34.03 1.89 30.52
CA GLU A 723 35.04 1.16 31.30
C GLU A 723 36.22 0.69 30.43
N GLN A 724 35.96 0.20 29.21
CA GLN A 724 37.01 -0.17 28.26
C GLN A 724 37.82 1.05 27.79
N THR A 725 37.13 2.17 27.58
CA THR A 725 37.75 3.46 27.23
C THR A 725 38.66 3.95 28.33
N TYR A 726 38.24 3.80 29.58
CA TYR A 726 39.04 4.18 30.74
C TYR A 726 40.27 3.29 30.93
N ARG A 727 40.15 1.98 30.72
CA ARG A 727 41.32 1.09 30.70
C ARG A 727 42.34 1.49 29.63
N ARG A 728 41.87 1.83 28.42
CA ARG A 728 42.74 2.35 27.35
C ARG A 728 43.44 3.65 27.73
N TYR A 729 42.72 4.57 28.39
CA TYR A 729 43.31 5.78 28.96
C TYR A 729 44.45 5.46 29.94
N LEU A 730 44.23 4.54 30.88
CA LEU A 730 45.27 4.11 31.83
C LEU A 730 46.49 3.49 31.14
N ASP A 731 46.27 2.67 30.12
CA ASP A 731 47.35 2.10 29.31
C ASP A 731 48.17 3.18 28.59
N LEU A 732 47.51 4.21 28.06
CA LEU A 732 48.17 5.35 27.40
C LEU A 732 48.98 6.19 28.39
N VAL A 733 48.41 6.54 29.55
CA VAL A 733 49.15 7.24 30.63
C VAL A 733 50.41 6.46 31.00
N LYS A 734 50.28 5.14 31.20
CA LYS A 734 51.42 4.29 31.52
C LYS A 734 52.45 4.25 30.38
N ALA A 735 52.03 4.22 29.12
CA ALA A 735 52.92 4.24 27.97
C ALA A 735 53.65 5.59 27.82
N GLU A 736 52.97 6.70 28.07
CA GLU A 736 53.53 8.05 28.08
C GLU A 736 54.60 8.20 29.17
N ASP A 737 54.33 7.73 30.39
CA ASP A 737 55.29 7.70 31.50
C ASP A 737 56.51 6.84 31.16
N GLN A 738 56.30 5.64 30.60
CA GLN A 738 57.39 4.76 30.17
C GLN A 738 58.24 5.39 29.06
N ALA A 739 57.63 6.07 28.09
CA ALA A 739 58.35 6.77 27.02
C ALA A 739 59.20 7.91 27.58
N ARG A 740 58.66 8.68 28.54
CA ARG A 740 59.41 9.73 29.24
C ARG A 740 60.60 9.17 30.01
N GLU A 741 60.40 8.09 30.75
CA GLU A 741 61.47 7.44 31.52
C GLU A 741 62.55 6.83 30.62
N ALA A 742 62.17 6.19 29.51
CA ALA A 742 63.11 5.69 28.51
C ALA A 742 63.95 6.81 27.87
N LYS A 743 63.35 8.00 27.65
CA LYS A 743 64.06 9.18 27.17
C LYS A 743 65.11 9.66 28.17
N ILE A 744 64.78 9.66 29.47
CA ILE A 744 65.72 10.00 30.54
C ILE A 744 66.87 8.97 30.60
N GLU A 745 66.58 7.68 30.59
CA GLU A 745 67.60 6.61 30.59
C GLU A 745 68.52 6.68 29.37
N ALA A 746 67.98 6.92 28.17
CA ALA A 746 68.80 7.11 26.97
C ALA A 746 69.74 8.33 27.08
N ALA A 747 69.26 9.41 27.71
CA ALA A 747 70.04 10.62 27.94
C ALA A 747 71.16 10.39 28.98
N LEU A 748 70.86 9.68 30.07
CA LEU A 748 71.84 9.24 31.08
C LEU A 748 72.93 8.37 30.45
N GLU A 749 72.54 7.41 29.60
CA GLU A 749 73.47 6.50 28.93
C GLU A 749 74.43 7.23 27.99
N LYS A 750 73.99 8.29 27.31
CA LYS A 750 74.86 9.11 26.45
C LYS A 750 75.94 9.82 27.26
N VAL A 751 75.59 10.42 28.40
CA VAL A 751 76.56 11.06 29.30
C VAL A 751 77.50 10.01 29.89
N ARG A 752 76.98 8.86 30.33
CA ARG A 752 77.79 7.74 30.86
C ARG A 752 78.78 7.21 29.82
N SER A 753 78.32 6.96 28.60
CA SER A 753 79.14 6.44 27.50
C SER A 753 80.25 7.42 27.10
N ARG A 754 79.94 8.72 26.98
CA ARG A 754 80.98 9.71 26.68
C ARG A 754 82.00 9.80 27.82
N SER A 755 81.55 9.78 29.07
CA SER A 755 82.42 9.81 30.26
C SER A 755 83.33 8.58 30.36
N LEU A 756 82.84 7.38 30.04
CA LEU A 756 83.65 6.15 30.02
C LEU A 756 84.69 6.11 28.90
N ALA A 757 84.43 6.83 27.80
CA ALA A 757 85.31 6.90 26.64
C ALA A 757 86.37 8.01 26.77
N MET A 758 86.54 8.59 27.96
CA MET A 758 87.58 9.58 28.23
C MET A 758 88.95 8.90 28.36
N HIS A 759 89.98 9.49 27.75
CA HIS A 759 91.38 9.10 27.95
C HIS A 759 92.18 10.15 28.74
N ASN A 760 91.82 11.43 28.62
CA ASN A 760 92.44 12.54 29.35
C ASN A 760 91.39 13.45 29.99
N SER A 761 91.77 14.18 31.05
CA SER A 761 90.86 15.04 31.79
C SER A 761 90.30 16.22 30.99
N ASP A 762 90.99 16.68 29.95
CA ASP A 762 90.52 17.78 29.09
C ASP A 762 89.27 17.38 28.26
N GLU A 763 89.04 16.08 28.04
CA GLU A 763 87.86 15.55 27.36
C GLU A 763 86.57 15.69 28.19
N LEU A 764 86.66 16.14 29.45
CA LEU A 764 85.47 16.53 30.24
C LEU A 764 84.71 17.69 29.60
N THR A 765 85.37 18.52 28.77
CA THR A 765 84.71 19.54 27.96
C THR A 765 83.63 18.94 27.03
N GLU A 766 83.89 17.77 26.46
CA GLU A 766 82.92 17.04 25.63
C GLU A 766 81.82 16.37 26.47
N VAL A 767 82.15 15.93 27.69
CA VAL A 767 81.15 15.37 28.60
C VAL A 767 80.14 16.43 29.05
N VAL A 768 80.62 17.62 29.43
CA VAL A 768 79.74 18.72 29.85
C VAL A 768 78.91 19.28 28.70
N SER A 769 79.41 19.24 27.46
CA SER A 769 78.61 19.61 26.28
C SER A 769 77.50 18.59 26.00
N VAL A 770 77.79 17.28 26.09
CA VAL A 770 76.76 16.23 25.98
C VAL A 770 75.75 16.36 27.11
N LEU A 771 76.18 16.65 28.34
CA LEU A 771 75.28 16.92 29.46
C LEU A 771 74.35 18.10 29.19
N PHE A 772 74.89 19.22 28.68
CA PHE A 772 74.11 20.40 28.29
C PHE A 772 73.02 20.03 27.28
N GLU A 773 73.40 19.37 26.19
CA GLU A 773 72.45 18.96 25.14
C GLU A 773 71.36 18.04 25.69
N LYS A 774 71.74 17.05 26.51
CA LYS A 774 70.77 16.07 27.05
C LYS A 774 69.81 16.68 28.06
N LEU A 775 70.27 17.60 28.91
CA LEU A 775 69.37 18.32 29.80
C LEU A 775 68.43 19.25 29.02
N LYS A 776 68.91 19.87 27.93
CA LYS A 776 68.07 20.66 27.02
C LYS A 776 67.02 19.79 26.32
N ASP A 777 67.38 18.60 25.84
CA ASP A 777 66.45 17.63 25.22
C ASP A 777 65.34 17.18 26.19
N LEU A 778 65.69 17.09 27.48
CA LEU A 778 64.76 16.78 28.57
C LEU A 778 63.96 17.99 29.06
N GLN A 779 64.20 19.17 28.49
CA GLN A 779 63.55 20.44 28.83
C GLN A 779 63.76 20.87 30.29
N VAL A 780 64.91 20.51 30.88
CA VAL A 780 65.28 21.03 32.20
C VAL A 780 65.59 22.53 32.06
N PRO A 781 65.08 23.40 32.94
CA PRO A 781 65.37 24.84 32.89
C PRO A 781 66.77 25.13 33.43
N PHE A 782 67.63 25.70 32.60
CA PHE A 782 68.96 26.20 32.98
C PHE A 782 69.50 27.19 31.93
N THR A 783 70.52 27.95 32.31
CA THR A 783 71.27 28.84 31.43
C THR A 783 72.66 28.29 31.09
N ALA A 784 73.30 27.62 32.04
CA ALA A 784 74.56 26.91 31.84
C ALA A 784 74.65 25.68 32.74
N VAL A 785 75.44 24.68 32.37
CA VAL A 785 75.69 23.50 33.20
C VAL A 785 77.18 23.32 33.41
N GLY A 786 77.58 22.83 34.57
CA GLY A 786 79.00 22.64 34.88
C GLY A 786 79.28 21.36 35.65
N ILE A 787 80.48 20.84 35.45
CA ILE A 787 81.07 19.75 36.23
C ILE A 787 82.37 20.30 36.83
N ALA A 788 82.50 20.28 38.16
CA ALA A 788 83.71 20.71 38.84
C ALA A 788 84.37 19.53 39.56
N THR A 789 85.59 19.15 39.18
CA THR A 789 86.29 18.00 39.75
C THR A 789 87.28 18.41 40.83
N ARG A 790 87.50 17.50 41.80
CA ARG A 790 88.44 17.71 42.91
C ARG A 790 89.88 17.78 42.41
N ILE A 791 90.65 18.74 42.92
CA ILE A 791 92.11 18.80 42.77
C ILE A 791 92.76 18.30 44.07
N GLU A 792 93.58 17.25 44.01
CA GLU A 792 94.22 16.68 45.20
C GLU A 792 95.14 17.71 45.88
N GLY A 793 94.99 17.89 47.20
CA GLY A 793 95.77 18.84 48.00
C GLY A 793 95.39 20.32 47.84
N SER A 794 94.31 20.65 47.11
CA SER A 794 93.82 22.02 46.93
C SER A 794 92.35 22.18 47.33
N LYS A 795 91.96 23.39 47.75
CA LYS A 795 90.55 23.78 47.88
C LYS A 795 89.95 24.29 46.58
N ASP A 796 90.79 24.57 45.58
CA ASP A 796 90.34 24.93 44.24
C ASP A 796 89.73 23.71 43.55
N LEU A 797 88.82 23.97 42.62
CA LEU A 797 88.19 22.93 41.79
C LEU A 797 88.60 23.11 40.33
N ASN A 798 88.66 22.01 39.59
CA ASN A 798 88.82 22.08 38.14
C ASN A 798 87.43 22.09 37.49
N ALA A 799 86.99 23.23 36.99
CA ALA A 799 85.62 23.48 36.56
C ALA A 799 85.49 23.49 35.04
N PHE A 800 84.54 22.71 34.54
CA PHE A 800 84.11 22.66 33.15
C PHE A 800 82.69 23.18 33.08
N VAL A 801 82.46 24.28 32.37
CA VAL A 801 81.14 24.90 32.26
C VAL A 801 80.76 25.03 30.79
N CYS A 802 79.55 24.63 30.44
CA CYS A 802 78.96 24.76 29.11
C CYS A 802 77.75 25.68 29.19
N GLY A 803 77.76 26.76 28.40
CA GLY A 803 76.62 27.64 28.14
C GLY A 803 76.27 27.64 26.66
N GLN A 804 75.29 28.44 26.26
CA GLN A 804 74.93 28.65 24.86
C GLN A 804 74.68 30.13 24.57
N ASN A 805 75.16 30.60 23.42
CA ASN A 805 74.75 31.86 22.81
C ASN A 805 74.27 31.64 21.35
N ASP A 806 74.05 32.73 20.62
CA ASP A 806 73.57 32.69 19.23
C ASP A 806 74.56 32.00 18.26
N GLU A 807 75.85 31.93 18.61
CA GLU A 807 76.90 31.31 17.78
C GLU A 807 77.09 29.81 18.08
N GLY A 808 76.58 29.31 19.21
CA GLY A 808 76.64 27.89 19.56
C GLY A 808 76.92 27.62 21.03
N LEU A 809 77.45 26.43 21.34
CA LEU A 809 77.88 26.07 22.69
C LEU A 809 79.18 26.79 23.05
N VAL A 810 79.23 27.40 24.23
CA VAL A 810 80.40 28.06 24.80
C VAL A 810 80.90 27.24 25.98
N ILE A 811 82.05 26.58 25.82
CA ILE A 811 82.63 25.70 26.84
C ILE A 811 83.87 26.36 27.43
N THR A 812 83.91 26.49 28.75
CA THR A 812 85.03 27.05 29.50
C THR A 812 85.56 26.03 30.49
N ASN A 813 86.84 25.66 30.37
CA ASN A 813 87.59 24.88 31.35
C ASN A 813 88.52 25.83 32.10
N TYR A 814 88.46 25.83 33.43
CA TYR A 814 89.28 26.69 34.26
C TYR A 814 89.46 26.14 35.68
N ARG A 815 90.52 26.56 36.34
CA ARG A 815 90.69 26.34 37.78
C ARG A 815 89.84 27.36 38.54
N LEU A 816 88.77 26.89 39.18
CA LEU A 816 87.91 27.66 40.05
C LEU A 816 88.62 27.90 41.41
N PRO A 817 89.09 29.13 41.70
CA PRO A 817 89.81 29.39 42.94
C PRO A 817 88.88 29.38 44.16
N TYR A 818 89.39 28.90 45.29
CA TYR A 818 88.77 29.13 46.59
C TYR A 818 89.22 30.48 47.15
N PHE A 819 88.26 31.37 47.43
CA PHE A 819 88.48 32.69 48.02
C PHE A 819 87.32 33.07 48.94
N ASP A 820 87.44 34.18 49.66
CA ASP A 820 86.43 34.63 50.63
C ASP A 820 85.18 35.21 49.93
N ASN A 821 84.39 34.34 49.30
CA ASN A 821 83.12 34.65 48.64
C ASN A 821 82.10 33.54 48.95
N ILE A 822 80.83 33.90 49.08
CA ILE A 822 79.76 32.96 49.45
C ILE A 822 79.61 31.80 48.44
N LEU A 823 79.67 32.09 47.14
CA LEU A 823 79.58 31.06 46.10
C LEU A 823 80.78 30.10 46.15
N ALA A 824 82.00 30.63 46.25
CA ALA A 824 83.21 29.80 46.36
C ALA A 824 83.18 28.89 47.61
N LYS A 825 82.64 29.39 48.73
CA LYS A 825 82.41 28.61 49.94
C LYS A 825 81.37 27.52 49.73
N ASP A 826 80.26 27.82 49.06
CA ASP A 826 79.17 26.86 48.85
C ASP A 826 79.56 25.73 47.89
N PHE A 827 80.28 26.02 46.80
CA PHE A 827 80.85 24.99 45.92
C PHE A 827 81.80 24.05 46.68
N CYS A 828 82.71 24.62 47.48
CA CYS A 828 83.66 23.84 48.27
C CYS A 828 82.95 23.01 49.36
N ASN A 829 82.00 23.63 50.08
CA ASN A 829 81.22 22.98 51.14
C ASN A 829 80.37 21.81 50.61
N ALA A 830 79.74 21.98 49.44
CA ALA A 830 78.93 20.93 48.83
C ALA A 830 79.77 19.67 48.58
N LEU A 831 80.98 19.83 48.03
CA LEU A 831 81.89 18.72 47.75
C LEU A 831 82.54 18.15 49.02
N GLU A 832 82.99 18.98 49.96
CA GLU A 832 83.64 18.54 51.21
C GLU A 832 82.67 17.76 52.11
N LYS A 833 81.41 18.21 52.22
CA LYS A 833 80.39 17.59 53.06
C LYS A 833 79.56 16.52 52.35
N GLN A 834 79.79 16.31 51.05
CA GLN A 834 79.01 15.39 50.21
C GLN A 834 77.50 15.65 50.33
N ILE A 835 77.11 16.90 50.12
CA ILE A 835 75.70 17.31 50.20
C ILE A 835 74.94 16.73 48.99
N ASP A 836 73.87 15.95 49.25
CA ASP A 836 73.06 15.29 48.22
C ASP A 836 72.58 16.25 47.13
N PHE A 837 72.07 17.42 47.53
CA PHE A 837 71.93 18.58 46.67
C PHE A 837 71.86 19.87 47.51
N PHE A 838 72.28 20.99 46.93
CA PHE A 838 72.17 22.33 47.51
C PHE A 838 71.65 23.29 46.45
N VAL A 839 70.69 24.15 46.82
CA VAL A 839 70.20 25.22 45.96
C VAL A 839 70.63 26.55 46.57
N GLY A 840 71.54 27.25 45.89
CA GLY A 840 72.00 28.58 46.27
C GLY A 840 71.23 29.65 45.52
N HIS A 841 70.76 30.68 46.23
CA HIS A 841 70.17 31.87 45.65
C HIS A 841 71.02 33.07 45.99
N TYR A 842 71.60 33.70 44.97
CA TYR A 842 72.53 34.80 45.13
C TYR A 842 71.98 36.07 44.52
N SER A 843 72.11 37.16 45.26
CA SER A 843 71.80 38.50 44.78
C SER A 843 72.78 38.92 43.67
N LYS A 844 72.38 39.93 42.89
CA LYS A 844 73.26 40.56 41.90
C LYS A 844 74.63 40.92 42.48
N GLN A 845 74.67 41.52 43.67
CA GLN A 845 75.92 41.93 44.32
C GLN A 845 76.85 40.74 44.64
N GLU A 846 76.31 39.65 45.19
CA GLU A 846 77.10 38.46 45.56
C GLU A 846 77.64 37.74 44.32
N LYS A 847 76.80 37.63 43.29
CA LYS A 847 77.13 37.04 41.99
C LYS A 847 78.16 37.90 41.23
N ASP A 848 77.97 39.21 41.14
CA ASP A 848 78.88 40.13 40.45
C ASP A 848 80.27 40.06 41.09
N ALA A 849 80.36 40.12 42.43
CA ALA A 849 81.63 40.01 43.14
C ALA A 849 82.36 38.67 42.86
N PHE A 850 81.62 37.58 42.65
CA PHE A 850 82.22 36.30 42.28
C PHE A 850 82.77 36.30 40.85
N TYR A 851 81.98 36.75 39.87
CA TYR A 851 82.41 36.75 38.47
C TYR A 851 83.46 37.83 38.15
N GLU A 852 83.44 38.99 38.81
CA GLU A 852 84.52 40.00 38.75
C GLU A 852 85.85 39.39 39.19
N TYR A 853 85.86 38.69 40.33
CA TYR A 853 87.05 38.01 40.82
C TYR A 853 87.56 36.95 39.83
N LEU A 854 86.65 36.17 39.23
CA LEU A 854 87.03 35.19 38.20
C LEU A 854 87.64 35.86 36.95
N ILE A 855 87.09 36.97 36.47
CA ILE A 855 87.64 37.68 35.30
C ILE A 855 89.03 38.27 35.60
N GLU A 856 89.24 38.78 36.82
CA GLU A 856 90.53 39.34 37.23
C GLU A 856 91.60 38.25 37.42
N ASN A 857 91.23 37.09 37.97
CA ASN A 857 92.18 36.08 38.46
C ASN A 857 92.28 34.81 37.59
N THR A 858 91.37 34.61 36.63
CA THR A 858 91.32 33.44 35.75
C THR A 858 91.40 33.89 34.29
N ALA A 859 92.45 33.48 33.58
CA ALA A 859 92.75 33.98 32.23
C ALA A 859 91.64 33.63 31.22
N GLU A 860 91.04 32.45 31.38
CA GLU A 860 89.99 31.90 30.52
C GLU A 860 88.72 32.75 30.55
N PHE A 861 88.39 33.35 31.71
CA PHE A 861 87.22 34.25 31.85
C PHE A 861 87.41 35.59 31.16
N ARG A 862 88.64 36.04 30.93
CA ARG A 862 88.91 37.27 30.16
C ARG A 862 88.47 37.13 28.69
N HIS A 863 88.55 35.91 28.17
CA HIS A 863 88.22 35.56 26.79
C HIS A 863 86.78 35.10 26.57
N LEU A 864 85.93 35.12 27.61
CA LEU A 864 84.50 34.86 27.45
C LEU A 864 83.86 35.83 26.45
N PRO A 865 82.95 35.35 25.58
CA PRO A 865 82.16 36.19 24.69
C PRO A 865 81.43 37.32 25.43
N GLU A 866 81.36 38.50 24.80
CA GLU A 866 80.86 39.72 25.44
C GLU A 866 79.35 39.65 25.77
N ASP A 867 78.59 38.95 24.94
CA ASP A 867 77.17 38.64 25.15
C ASP A 867 76.94 37.75 26.38
N ILE A 868 77.78 36.73 26.60
CA ILE A 868 77.73 35.89 27.82
C ILE A 868 78.07 36.72 29.06
N LYS A 869 79.09 37.60 28.98
CA LYS A 869 79.43 38.51 30.08
C LYS A 869 78.25 39.43 30.40
N ARG A 870 77.61 40.02 29.39
CA ARG A 870 76.40 40.84 29.57
C ARG A 870 75.28 40.05 30.20
N MET A 871 74.96 38.85 29.72
CA MET A 871 73.95 37.99 30.34
C MET A 871 74.24 37.79 31.83
N ILE A 872 75.48 37.44 32.18
CA ILE A 872 75.87 37.25 33.58
C ILE A 872 75.66 38.54 34.39
N PHE A 873 76.24 39.67 33.99
CA PHE A 873 76.22 40.92 34.78
C PHE A 873 74.89 41.69 34.73
N ASP A 874 74.09 41.53 33.69
CA ASP A 874 72.78 42.19 33.59
C ASP A 874 71.74 41.49 34.49
N SER A 875 71.85 40.17 34.66
CA SER A 875 70.97 39.38 35.52
C SER A 875 70.91 39.87 36.97
N THR A 876 69.69 39.98 37.48
CA THR A 876 69.40 40.51 38.82
C THR A 876 69.55 39.47 39.93
N SER A 877 69.61 38.19 39.56
CA SER A 877 69.72 37.06 40.47
C SER A 877 70.51 35.93 39.82
N TYR A 878 71.02 35.03 40.65
CA TYR A 878 71.64 33.79 40.20
C TYR A 878 71.24 32.66 41.12
N THR A 879 70.58 31.66 40.55
CA THR A 879 70.27 30.40 41.23
C THR A 879 71.21 29.33 40.72
N VAL A 880 71.80 28.55 41.62
CA VAL A 880 72.59 27.38 41.24
C VAL A 880 72.14 26.17 42.04
N THR A 881 71.88 25.07 41.35
CA THR A 881 71.69 23.76 41.96
C THR A 881 73.00 23.00 41.88
N ILE A 882 73.55 22.65 43.04
CA ILE A 882 74.81 21.91 43.18
C ILE A 882 74.51 20.50 43.67
N ILE A 883 74.99 19.48 42.97
CA ILE A 883 74.91 18.08 43.37
C ILE A 883 76.31 17.53 43.53
N ALA A 884 76.68 17.12 44.74
CA ALA A 884 77.99 16.58 45.02
C ALA A 884 78.02 15.05 44.82
N VAL A 885 79.07 14.59 44.17
CA VAL A 885 79.46 13.18 44.07
C VAL A 885 80.91 13.04 44.53
N ASN A 886 81.46 11.82 44.57
CA ASN A 886 82.71 11.54 45.27
C ASN A 886 83.87 12.46 44.84
N ASN A 887 84.07 12.60 43.54
CA ASN A 887 85.19 13.34 42.96
C ASN A 887 84.79 14.59 42.16
N ALA A 888 83.51 14.95 42.15
CA ALA A 888 83.01 16.07 41.35
C ALA A 888 81.74 16.71 41.94
N THR A 889 81.40 17.91 41.48
CA THR A 889 80.07 18.52 41.65
C THR A 889 79.45 18.83 40.30
N PHE A 890 78.13 18.65 40.21
CA PHE A 890 77.31 19.10 39.08
C PHE A 890 76.65 20.40 39.46
N ASN A 891 76.74 21.40 38.59
CA ASN A 891 76.26 22.75 38.86
C ASN A 891 75.30 23.14 37.73
N ILE A 892 74.01 23.25 38.04
CA ILE A 892 72.99 23.74 37.12
C ILE A 892 72.76 25.21 37.42
N ASN A 893 73.17 26.06 36.49
CA ASN A 893 73.28 27.50 36.66
C ASN A 893 72.09 28.16 35.97
N ASP A 894 71.35 29.01 36.69
CA ASP A 894 70.22 29.77 36.14
C ASP A 894 70.33 31.26 36.50
N PHE A 895 70.64 32.07 35.48
CA PHE A 895 70.75 33.53 35.59
C PHE A 895 69.39 34.25 35.48
N GLU A 896 68.28 33.54 35.32
CA GLU A 896 66.92 34.09 35.38
C GLU A 896 66.29 33.93 36.77
N GLY A 897 66.97 33.23 37.69
CA GLY A 897 66.50 32.97 39.05
C GLY A 897 65.52 31.81 39.16
N LYS A 898 65.33 31.00 38.10
CA LYS A 898 64.45 29.84 38.13
C LYS A 898 64.96 28.77 39.10
N VAL A 899 64.03 28.07 39.71
CA VAL A 899 64.31 26.97 40.65
C VAL A 899 63.84 25.67 40.02
N LEU A 900 64.70 24.64 40.06
CA LEU A 900 64.34 23.31 39.59
C LEU A 900 63.23 22.71 40.48
N ALA A 901 62.26 22.06 39.87
CA ALA A 901 61.27 21.27 40.58
C ALA A 901 61.88 19.96 41.12
N ASP A 902 61.24 19.33 42.11
CA ASP A 902 61.75 18.11 42.75
C ASP A 902 62.04 16.97 41.75
N ASN A 903 61.17 16.79 40.74
CA ASN A 903 61.38 15.80 39.69
C ASN A 903 62.58 16.12 38.78
N GLU A 904 62.84 17.39 38.52
CA GLU A 904 64.00 17.85 37.74
C GLU A 904 65.30 17.65 38.54
N ILE A 905 65.29 17.96 39.85
CA ILE A 905 66.42 17.71 40.76
C ILE A 905 66.77 16.22 40.77
N GLU A 906 65.77 15.34 40.86
CA GLU A 906 66.00 13.88 40.82
C GLU A 906 66.61 13.42 39.49
N ILE A 907 66.26 14.06 38.35
CA ILE A 907 66.92 13.81 37.06
C ILE A 907 68.40 14.19 37.15
N ILE A 908 68.76 15.37 37.69
CA ILE A 908 70.16 15.79 37.80
C ILE A 908 70.95 14.86 38.74
N LYS A 909 70.37 14.41 39.85
CA LYS A 909 70.99 13.41 40.73
C LYS A 909 71.34 12.13 39.97
N ARG A 910 70.45 11.66 39.08
CA ARG A 910 70.72 10.50 38.22
C ARG A 910 71.90 10.74 37.28
N PHE A 911 71.97 11.93 36.64
CA PHE A 911 73.11 12.31 35.79
C PHE A 911 74.43 12.34 36.57
N ALA A 912 74.43 12.96 37.75
CA ALA A 912 75.61 13.03 38.61
C ALA A 912 76.09 11.62 39.01
N ARG A 913 75.17 10.71 39.39
CA ARG A 913 75.50 9.32 39.74
C ARG A 913 76.14 8.54 38.59
N VAL A 914 75.56 8.61 37.37
CA VAL A 914 76.12 7.86 36.23
C VAL A 914 77.48 8.42 35.79
N PHE A 915 77.67 9.74 35.89
CA PHE A 915 78.97 10.36 35.68
C PHE A 915 79.98 9.91 36.73
N ASP A 916 79.65 9.97 38.03
CA ASP A 916 80.57 9.61 39.10
C ASP A 916 81.09 8.18 38.97
N GLN A 917 80.22 7.24 38.60
CA GLN A 917 80.60 5.85 38.33
C GLN A 917 81.59 5.75 37.16
N ALA A 918 81.33 6.46 36.05
CA ALA A 918 82.20 6.46 34.89
C ALA A 918 83.54 7.15 35.17
N TYR A 919 83.49 8.29 35.85
CA TYR A 919 84.64 9.12 36.18
C TYR A 919 85.55 8.44 37.22
N THR A 920 84.97 7.78 38.23
CA THR A 920 85.76 6.96 39.18
C THR A 920 86.52 5.86 38.47
N ARG A 921 85.89 5.18 37.50
CA ARG A 921 86.57 4.17 36.68
C ARG A 921 87.68 4.78 35.82
N PHE A 922 87.47 5.97 35.27
CA PHE A 922 88.50 6.71 34.54
C PHE A 922 89.71 7.02 35.44
N LEU A 923 89.48 7.49 36.68
CA LEU A 923 90.54 7.74 37.66
C LEU A 923 91.29 6.46 38.05
N ASP A 924 90.59 5.35 38.27
CA ASP A 924 91.19 4.05 38.57
C ASP A 924 92.07 3.54 37.42
N LEU A 925 91.62 3.72 36.17
CA LEU A 925 92.42 3.38 34.97
C LEU A 925 93.68 4.25 34.87
N GLN A 926 93.58 5.56 35.07
CA GLN A 926 94.75 6.44 35.07
C GLN A 926 95.77 6.04 36.15
N LYS A 927 95.29 5.68 37.34
CA LYS A 927 96.15 5.19 38.42
C LYS A 927 96.83 3.87 38.05
N ALA A 928 96.11 2.93 37.44
CA ALA A 928 96.66 1.66 36.98
C ALA A 928 97.70 1.83 35.86
N GLU A 929 97.45 2.73 34.90
CA GLU A 929 98.41 3.06 33.83
C GLU A 929 99.68 3.72 34.38
N ALA A 930 99.55 4.64 35.34
CA ALA A 930 100.70 5.26 36.00
C ALA A 930 101.56 4.21 36.73
N GLN A 931 100.93 3.30 37.48
CA GLN A 931 101.61 2.19 38.15
C GLN A 931 102.27 1.22 37.15
N ALA A 932 101.61 0.90 36.04
CA ALA A 932 102.19 0.04 35.00
C ALA A 932 103.40 0.70 34.34
N ARG A 933 103.34 2.02 34.10
CA ARG A 933 104.47 2.81 33.58
C ARG A 933 105.63 2.85 34.57
N GLU A 934 105.35 3.06 35.86
CA GLU A 934 106.36 3.03 36.92
C GLU A 934 107.01 1.64 37.04
N ALA A 935 106.22 0.57 37.00
CA ALA A 935 106.72 -0.81 36.98
C ALA A 935 107.57 -1.12 35.73
N GLN A 936 107.20 -0.59 34.54
CA GLN A 936 108.04 -0.69 33.34
C GLN A 936 109.36 0.07 33.49
N ILE A 937 109.34 1.26 34.10
CA ILE A 937 110.53 2.04 34.40
C ILE A 937 111.42 1.28 35.40
N GLU A 938 110.86 0.73 36.47
CA GLU A 938 111.60 -0.08 37.45
C GLU A 938 112.18 -1.35 36.81
N ALA A 939 111.41 -2.09 36.01
CA ALA A 939 111.90 -3.27 35.30
C ALA A 939 113.01 -2.93 34.28
N ALA A 940 112.92 -1.77 33.62
CA ALA A 940 113.97 -1.28 32.73
C ALA A 940 115.24 -0.88 33.52
N LEU A 941 115.08 -0.22 34.67
CA LEU A 941 116.18 0.12 35.58
C LEU A 941 116.86 -1.14 36.14
N GLU A 942 116.10 -2.21 36.42
CA GLU A 942 116.62 -3.48 36.91
C GLU A 942 117.41 -4.23 35.83
N ARG A 943 116.97 -4.23 34.56
CA ARG A 943 117.73 -4.78 33.41
C ARG A 943 119.06 -4.06 33.13
N VAL A 944 119.18 -2.78 33.50
CA VAL A 944 120.44 -2.02 33.38
C VAL A 944 121.38 -2.32 34.55
N ARG A 945 120.85 -2.82 35.67
CA ARG A 945 121.63 -3.21 36.87
C ARG A 945 122.13 -4.65 36.84
N SER A 946 121.51 -5.53 36.05
CA SER A 946 121.96 -6.90 35.73
C SER A 946 122.92 -6.92 34.55
#